data_AF-A7X5X4-F1
#
_entry.id   AF-A7X5X4-F1
#
_cell.length_a   1.000
_cell.length_b   1.000
_cell.length_c   1.000
_cell.angle_alpha   90.00
_cell.angle_beta   90.00
_cell.angle_gamma   90.00
#
_symmetry.space_group_name_H-M   'P 1'
#
loop_
_entity.id
_entity.type
_entity.pdbx_description
1 polymer ?
#
loop_
_entity_poly.entity_id
_entity_poly.type
_entity_poly.pdbx_seq_one_letter_code
_entity_poly.pdbx_strand_id
1 'polypeptide(L)'
;MASRRWNLDPPAAFGVTQAAGSRELVPPSHFQARPPAAPSWARAGVQLEVLELRRENQQLRAAMWGWGGGRAAAEDPGSGARFRDQERSQGLSQQAQLVSPQPQELPRLEAEAQQGAKLEAQAEELEALGRAEVEELRASLARAEEARLRLEEGGQQELEAARRQHEEEVAHLTQAHLEALSTLRGQVQELHETVQELEARRGQEAMALAAAQAEADTLQEQLKKSREELEARDSLVRQLRRHVSEQGVAQSRCQAWEQERGELQQAVKRLQEERAALSSTSELLQVRVQSLTDILTLQERELAQKAPNVNILEPESARKARALLSRWREKVFSLMVQLKAQELSHAKHTCQLQKEVAELEKEVASQRQQEALLLHSLKGKEAEIQMEQVNSKVLQGELSRSQDSKQQLQDQVQAAEEQVQLLSESVHSSQQGLLARMAEVEVALAQLPGLSTRLSYAARQVRILQGLVARKVALAQIRQEESAPAPAEAEALDTELRQLREERSRQDAELRFSARLLQQEVARARDQGREERQRLAEASQRLERELRESREALGEAEARLEAALAGQRDSQDQAASLRRELGKQQEVYERVLQEKVSEVEARLREPLAALEKELSAARREHSKAVVSLRQVQRQAARDRERNLELRRLHEEARQEQEARTSRRLQQLERDKHLLLVRTLPSSPSHRPISLPIPFPGRPGQAGSYTHPHTSPPPPPTPEGM
;
A
#
# COMPACT_ATOMS: atom_id res chain seq x y z
N MET A 1 36.94 -12.30 12.28
CA MET A 1 37.06 -11.78 10.89
C MET A 1 36.00 -10.71 10.69
N ALA A 2 36.10 -9.86 9.66
CA ALA A 2 35.30 -8.63 9.57
C ALA A 2 33.94 -8.81 8.88
N SER A 3 32.85 -8.59 9.61
CA SER A 3 31.50 -8.45 9.05
C SER A 3 31.30 -7.04 8.50
N ARG A 4 31.20 -6.89 7.17
CA ARG A 4 30.83 -5.63 6.54
C ARG A 4 29.33 -5.39 6.72
N ARG A 5 28.95 -4.36 7.48
CA ARG A 5 27.60 -3.79 7.41
C ARG A 5 27.50 -2.92 6.16
N TRP A 6 26.48 -3.15 5.34
CA TRP A 6 26.10 -2.21 4.29
C TRP A 6 25.18 -1.15 4.91
N ASN A 7 25.70 0.05 5.14
CA ASN A 7 24.84 1.23 5.16
C ASN A 7 24.41 1.52 3.72
N LEU A 8 23.12 1.78 3.51
CA LEU A 8 22.61 2.32 2.26
C LEU A 8 22.04 3.71 2.57
N ASP A 9 22.83 4.73 2.29
CA ASP A 9 22.38 6.12 2.31
C ASP A 9 21.39 6.35 1.14
N PRO A 10 20.25 7.03 1.36
CA PRO A 10 19.33 7.36 0.28
C PRO A 10 19.93 8.41 -0.67
N PRO A 11 19.62 8.36 -1.99
CA PRO A 11 20.22 9.25 -2.97
C PRO A 11 19.79 10.71 -2.75
N ALA A 12 20.76 11.62 -2.79
CA ALA A 12 20.58 13.06 -2.57
C ALA A 12 19.93 13.77 -3.78
N ALA A 13 18.62 13.54 -3.98
CA ALA A 13 17.86 14.05 -5.12
C ALA A 13 16.71 15.04 -4.78
N PHE A 14 16.49 15.37 -3.51
CA PHE A 14 15.50 16.38 -3.08
C PHE A 14 16.04 17.32 -1.97
N GLY A 15 17.16 18.00 -2.26
CA GLY A 15 17.72 19.05 -1.40
C GLY A 15 16.97 20.38 -1.52
N VAL A 16 15.73 20.46 -1.02
CA VAL A 16 14.97 21.72 -1.00
C VAL A 16 15.54 22.64 0.08
N THR A 17 16.19 23.73 -0.34
CA THR A 17 16.69 24.78 0.56
C THR A 17 15.54 25.48 1.28
N GLN A 18 15.60 25.56 2.61
CA GLN A 18 14.63 26.32 3.40
C GLN A 18 14.71 27.82 3.07
N ALA A 19 13.63 28.36 2.51
CA ALA A 19 13.34 29.78 2.50
C ALA A 19 12.15 30.03 3.47
N ALA A 20 12.29 30.99 4.38
CA ALA A 20 11.26 31.29 5.36
C ALA A 20 10.03 31.95 4.69
N GLY A 21 8.84 31.40 4.92
CA GLY A 21 7.62 31.82 4.24
C GLY A 21 6.35 31.19 4.82
N SER A 22 6.20 31.23 6.14
CA SER A 22 5.04 30.64 6.83
C SER A 22 3.73 31.36 6.48
N ARG A 23 2.90 30.71 5.66
CA ARG A 23 1.45 30.95 5.58
C ARG A 23 0.72 29.63 5.76
N GLU A 24 -0.24 29.63 6.67
CA GLU A 24 -1.02 28.46 7.04
C GLU A 24 -1.98 28.07 5.92
N LEU A 25 -2.01 26.78 5.55
CA LEU A 25 -2.98 26.25 4.60
C LEU A 25 -4.25 25.85 5.36
N VAL A 26 -5.32 26.61 5.16
CA VAL A 26 -6.65 26.36 5.73
C VAL A 26 -7.28 25.13 5.04
N PRO A 27 -7.88 24.17 5.78
CA PRO A 27 -8.47 22.98 5.20
C PRO A 27 -9.74 23.26 4.36
N PRO A 28 -10.11 22.36 3.43
CA PRO A 28 -11.15 22.60 2.43
C PRO A 28 -12.58 22.42 2.98
N SER A 29 -13.07 23.38 3.78
CA SER A 29 -14.44 23.35 4.34
C SER A 29 -15.18 24.70 4.32
N HIS A 30 -14.70 25.70 3.54
CA HIS A 30 -15.22 27.08 3.57
C HIS A 30 -15.80 27.63 2.25
N PHE A 31 -16.01 26.80 1.22
CA PHE A 31 -16.55 27.25 -0.08
C PHE A 31 -18.10 27.36 -0.15
N GLN A 32 -18.81 27.30 0.97
CA GLN A 32 -20.23 27.64 1.07
C GLN A 32 -20.48 28.79 2.07
N ALA A 33 -20.02 29.98 1.70
CA ALA A 33 -20.38 31.22 2.39
C ALA A 33 -20.81 32.28 1.36
N ARG A 34 -22.03 32.81 1.53
CA ARG A 34 -22.58 33.91 0.72
C ARG A 34 -21.71 35.16 0.90
N PRO A 35 -21.36 35.91 -0.16
CA PRO A 35 -20.42 37.03 -0.04
C PRO A 35 -20.95 38.13 0.90
N PRO A 36 -20.09 38.74 1.74
CA PRO A 36 -20.48 39.84 2.61
C PRO A 36 -20.87 41.08 1.79
N ALA A 37 -21.86 41.84 2.26
CA ALA A 37 -22.35 43.01 1.55
C ALA A 37 -21.27 44.12 1.49
N ALA A 38 -21.08 44.70 0.30
CA ALA A 38 -20.06 45.72 0.06
C ALA A 38 -20.22 46.96 0.97
N PRO A 39 -19.11 47.61 1.39
CA PRO A 39 -19.12 48.74 2.33
C PRO A 39 -20.03 49.90 1.91
N SER A 40 -20.53 50.65 2.90
CA SER A 40 -21.46 51.77 2.69
C SER A 40 -20.90 52.89 1.80
N TRP A 41 -19.58 53.14 1.84
CA TRP A 41 -18.94 54.18 1.02
C TRP A 41 -18.99 53.88 -0.49
N ALA A 42 -18.91 52.60 -0.90
CA ALA A 42 -19.05 52.21 -2.30
C ALA A 42 -20.48 52.49 -2.84
N ARG A 43 -21.49 52.41 -1.97
CA ARG A 43 -22.87 52.81 -2.29
C ARG A 43 -23.06 54.32 -2.40
N ALA A 44 -22.23 55.14 -1.75
CA ALA A 44 -22.30 56.60 -1.88
C ALA A 44 -21.80 57.08 -3.25
N GLY A 45 -20.67 56.53 -3.74
CA GLY A 45 -20.16 56.81 -5.08
C GLY A 45 -21.16 56.42 -6.17
N VAL A 46 -21.63 55.17 -6.18
CA VAL A 46 -22.60 54.68 -7.16
C VAL A 46 -23.95 55.41 -7.07
N GLN A 47 -24.37 55.94 -5.91
CA GLN A 47 -25.58 56.76 -5.82
C GLN A 47 -25.41 58.16 -6.40
N LEU A 48 -24.23 58.79 -6.26
CA LEU A 48 -23.92 60.04 -6.99
C LEU A 48 -23.87 59.78 -8.49
N GLU A 49 -23.13 58.76 -8.92
CA GLU A 49 -22.96 58.38 -10.32
C GLU A 49 -24.30 58.02 -10.98
N VAL A 50 -25.20 57.29 -10.31
CA VAL A 50 -26.56 57.01 -10.81
C VAL A 50 -27.48 58.25 -10.79
N LEU A 51 -27.26 59.23 -9.92
CA LEU A 51 -28.00 60.50 -9.95
C LEU A 51 -27.49 61.44 -11.04
N GLU A 52 -26.18 61.47 -11.29
CA GLU A 52 -25.55 62.21 -12.38
C GLU A 52 -25.93 61.58 -13.73
N LEU A 53 -25.77 60.26 -13.91
CA LEU A 53 -26.24 59.54 -15.10
C LEU A 53 -27.75 59.66 -15.32
N ARG A 54 -28.58 59.85 -14.28
CA ARG A 54 -30.02 60.17 -14.42
C ARG A 54 -30.26 61.61 -14.85
N ARG A 55 -29.48 62.56 -14.34
CA ARG A 55 -29.52 63.98 -14.74
C ARG A 55 -29.06 64.14 -16.18
N GLU A 56 -28.00 63.44 -16.58
CA GLU A 56 -27.53 63.32 -17.94
C GLU A 56 -28.55 62.57 -18.82
N ASN A 57 -29.20 61.50 -18.36
CA ASN A 57 -30.29 60.88 -19.14
C ASN A 57 -31.47 61.84 -19.35
N GLN A 58 -31.80 62.69 -18.38
CA GLN A 58 -32.83 63.72 -18.54
C GLN A 58 -32.37 64.82 -19.51
N GLN A 59 -31.11 65.24 -19.46
CA GLN A 59 -30.52 66.20 -20.40
C GLN A 59 -30.41 65.62 -21.83
N LEU A 60 -30.03 64.35 -21.98
CA LEU A 60 -29.95 63.63 -23.26
C LEU A 60 -31.35 63.36 -23.84
N ARG A 61 -32.35 63.06 -23.01
CA ARG A 61 -33.76 62.99 -23.46
C ARG A 61 -34.24 64.37 -23.91
N ALA A 62 -33.96 65.44 -23.16
CA ALA A 62 -34.26 66.82 -23.57
C ALA A 62 -33.51 67.23 -24.86
N ALA A 63 -32.27 66.78 -25.03
CA ALA A 63 -31.47 67.02 -26.24
C ALA A 63 -31.96 66.22 -27.46
N MET A 64 -32.43 64.98 -27.28
CA MET A 64 -33.07 64.21 -28.37
C MET A 64 -34.33 64.91 -28.88
N TRP A 65 -35.17 65.43 -28.00
CA TRP A 65 -36.31 66.29 -28.39
C TRP A 65 -35.88 67.62 -29.05
N GLY A 66 -34.60 68.02 -28.97
CA GLY A 66 -34.07 69.25 -29.55
C GLY A 66 -33.22 69.07 -30.82
N TRP A 67 -32.78 67.86 -31.17
CA TRP A 67 -31.85 67.60 -32.30
C TRP A 67 -32.35 66.56 -33.32
N GLY A 68 -33.56 66.02 -33.15
CA GLY A 68 -34.14 64.96 -33.98
C GLY A 68 -35.16 65.39 -35.03
N GLY A 69 -34.93 66.45 -35.82
CA GLY A 69 -35.85 66.81 -36.92
C GLY A 69 -35.70 68.23 -37.49
N GLY A 70 -34.66 68.50 -38.28
CA GLY A 70 -34.44 69.84 -38.82
C GLY A 70 -33.49 69.97 -40.01
N ARG A 71 -33.97 69.68 -41.22
CA ARG A 71 -33.54 70.22 -42.55
C ARG A 71 -34.53 69.72 -43.61
N ALA A 72 -34.97 70.49 -44.59
CA ALA A 72 -34.76 71.92 -44.93
C ALA A 72 -36.03 72.46 -45.66
N ALA A 73 -36.20 73.72 -46.06
CA ALA A 73 -35.31 74.89 -46.09
C ALA A 73 -36.13 76.21 -46.09
N ALA A 74 -35.48 77.34 -45.74
CA ALA A 74 -35.85 78.75 -46.06
C ALA A 74 -37.20 79.30 -45.49
N GLU A 75 -37.32 80.58 -45.08
CA GLU A 75 -36.33 81.65 -44.88
C GLU A 75 -36.77 82.62 -43.76
N ASP A 76 -35.94 83.63 -43.45
CA ASP A 76 -35.90 84.36 -42.16
C ASP A 76 -36.85 85.61 -42.06
N PRO A 77 -37.00 86.26 -40.87
CA PRO A 77 -38.15 87.10 -40.53
C PRO A 77 -37.91 88.63 -40.58
N GLY A 78 -38.97 89.42 -40.29
CA GLY A 78 -38.88 90.88 -40.09
C GLY A 78 -39.80 91.41 -38.98
N SER A 79 -39.23 92.09 -37.98
CA SER A 79 -39.98 92.82 -36.94
C SER A 79 -40.34 94.24 -37.40
N GLY A 80 -41.48 94.77 -36.92
CA GLY A 80 -42.12 95.95 -37.51
C GLY A 80 -41.63 97.31 -37.00
N ALA A 81 -41.73 98.32 -37.87
CA ALA A 81 -41.68 99.74 -37.53
C ALA A 81 -42.82 100.50 -38.22
N ARG A 82 -43.26 101.62 -37.64
CA ARG A 82 -44.43 102.39 -38.08
C ARG A 82 -44.03 103.46 -39.09
N PHE A 83 -44.94 103.83 -40.00
CA PHE A 83 -45.46 105.21 -39.99
C PHE A 83 -46.86 105.32 -40.62
N ARG A 84 -47.48 106.50 -40.44
CA ARG A 84 -48.66 107.01 -41.16
C ARG A 84 -48.19 107.62 -42.51
N ASP A 85 -48.99 108.10 -43.46
CA ASP A 85 -50.34 108.68 -43.45
C ASP A 85 -51.25 107.99 -44.49
N GLN A 86 -52.53 107.72 -44.24
CA GLN A 86 -53.65 108.55 -43.77
C GLN A 86 -54.22 109.48 -44.86
N GLU A 87 -55.54 109.34 -45.08
CA GLU A 87 -56.51 110.25 -45.71
C GLU A 87 -57.12 109.86 -47.08
N ARG A 88 -58.46 109.72 -47.03
CA ARG A 88 -59.48 109.99 -48.07
C ARG A 88 -59.52 109.02 -49.27
N SER A 89 -60.53 108.16 -49.45
CA SER A 89 -62.01 108.30 -49.46
C SER A 89 -62.59 108.57 -50.85
N GLN A 90 -63.81 108.04 -51.08
CA GLN A 90 -64.77 108.31 -52.19
C GLN A 90 -64.67 107.40 -53.44
N GLY A 91 -65.84 106.98 -53.96
CA GLY A 91 -66.03 106.14 -55.15
C GLY A 91 -65.81 104.64 -54.91
N LEU A 92 -66.81 103.74 -54.90
CA LEU A 92 -68.22 103.83 -55.33
C LEU A 92 -68.42 104.31 -56.78
N SER A 93 -67.77 103.65 -57.75
CA SER A 93 -68.12 103.79 -59.18
C SER A 93 -67.71 102.66 -60.15
N GLN A 94 -67.03 101.58 -59.72
CA GLN A 94 -66.61 100.50 -60.64
C GLN A 94 -66.90 99.05 -60.20
N GLN A 95 -67.61 98.83 -59.08
CA GLN A 95 -68.19 97.52 -58.76
C GLN A 95 -69.47 97.27 -59.58
N ALA A 96 -69.34 96.85 -60.84
CA ALA A 96 -70.46 96.36 -61.65
C ALA A 96 -70.08 95.57 -62.92
N GLN A 97 -68.91 95.82 -63.52
CA GLN A 97 -68.64 95.42 -64.92
C GLN A 97 -67.26 94.80 -65.13
N LEU A 98 -67.13 93.50 -64.85
CA LEU A 98 -66.28 92.53 -65.59
C LEU A 98 -66.56 91.09 -65.12
N VAL A 99 -67.83 90.66 -65.20
CA VAL A 99 -68.23 89.26 -65.01
C VAL A 99 -68.77 88.72 -66.34
N SER A 100 -67.89 88.06 -67.10
CA SER A 100 -68.21 87.29 -68.31
C SER A 100 -67.19 86.13 -68.44
N PRO A 101 -67.49 85.05 -69.21
CA PRO A 101 -67.20 83.70 -68.70
C PRO A 101 -66.00 82.96 -69.30
N GLN A 102 -65.39 82.06 -68.51
CA GLN A 102 -64.47 81.00 -68.95
C GLN A 102 -65.12 79.60 -68.79
N PRO A 103 -66.03 79.17 -69.68
CA PRO A 103 -66.71 77.87 -69.58
C PRO A 103 -65.85 76.66 -69.99
N GLN A 104 -64.57 76.87 -70.36
CA GLN A 104 -63.65 75.81 -70.80
C GLN A 104 -62.58 75.46 -69.75
N GLU A 105 -62.38 76.29 -68.73
CA GLU A 105 -61.37 76.04 -67.70
C GLU A 105 -61.97 75.30 -66.50
N LEU A 106 -63.21 75.60 -66.09
CA LEU A 106 -63.93 74.80 -65.08
C LEU A 106 -63.97 73.29 -65.41
N PRO A 107 -64.46 72.82 -66.57
CA PRO A 107 -64.50 71.38 -66.86
C PRO A 107 -63.11 70.75 -67.08
N ARG A 108 -62.06 71.56 -67.32
CA ARG A 108 -60.67 71.07 -67.38
C ARG A 108 -60.11 70.90 -65.97
N LEU A 109 -60.24 71.91 -65.12
CA LEU A 109 -59.83 71.84 -63.71
C LEU A 109 -60.64 70.80 -62.95
N GLU A 110 -61.91 70.57 -63.28
CA GLU A 110 -62.71 69.45 -62.75
C GLU A 110 -62.21 68.09 -63.26
N ALA A 111 -61.82 67.96 -64.52
CA ALA A 111 -61.24 66.73 -65.07
C ALA A 111 -59.84 66.45 -64.51
N GLU A 112 -59.03 67.49 -64.31
CA GLU A 112 -57.71 67.44 -63.69
C GLU A 112 -57.81 67.15 -62.18
N ALA A 113 -58.79 67.72 -61.47
CA ALA A 113 -59.10 67.37 -60.08
C ALA A 113 -59.65 65.94 -59.94
N GLN A 114 -60.46 65.46 -60.90
CA GLN A 114 -60.90 64.05 -60.96
C GLN A 114 -59.76 63.09 -61.33
N GLN A 115 -58.71 63.55 -62.02
CA GLN A 115 -57.49 62.77 -62.25
C GLN A 115 -56.59 62.81 -61.02
N GLY A 116 -56.43 63.96 -60.37
CA GLY A 116 -55.78 64.14 -59.07
C GLY A 116 -56.38 63.19 -58.03
N ALA A 117 -57.68 63.29 -57.76
CA ALA A 117 -58.38 62.42 -56.82
C ALA A 117 -58.29 60.91 -57.14
N LYS A 118 -58.10 60.54 -58.41
CA LYS A 118 -57.85 59.13 -58.80
C LYS A 118 -56.41 58.71 -58.54
N LEU A 119 -55.44 59.58 -58.77
CA LEU A 119 -54.03 59.34 -58.46
C LEU A 119 -53.78 59.38 -56.95
N GLU A 120 -54.49 60.23 -56.21
CA GLU A 120 -54.53 60.26 -54.75
C GLU A 120 -55.15 58.97 -54.20
N ALA A 121 -56.32 58.55 -54.68
CA ALA A 121 -56.90 57.26 -54.29
C ALA A 121 -55.98 56.06 -54.62
N GLN A 122 -55.31 56.07 -55.78
CA GLN A 122 -54.33 55.04 -56.12
C GLN A 122 -53.05 55.11 -55.26
N ALA A 123 -52.63 56.30 -54.83
CA ALA A 123 -51.54 56.46 -53.88
C ALA A 123 -51.95 55.98 -52.48
N GLU A 124 -53.17 56.27 -52.03
CA GLU A 124 -53.74 55.77 -50.77
C GLU A 124 -53.90 54.24 -50.78
N GLU A 125 -54.34 53.64 -51.89
CA GLU A 125 -54.39 52.17 -52.07
C GLU A 125 -52.99 51.54 -52.02
N LEU A 126 -52.01 52.13 -52.73
CA LEU A 126 -50.62 51.65 -52.70
C LEU A 126 -49.94 51.86 -51.34
N GLU A 127 -50.24 52.96 -50.63
CA GLU A 127 -49.80 53.16 -49.25
C GLU A 127 -50.48 52.18 -48.29
N ALA A 128 -51.77 51.87 -48.46
CA ALA A 128 -52.46 50.88 -47.64
C ALA A 128 -51.88 49.48 -47.83
N LEU A 129 -51.59 49.08 -49.08
CA LEU A 129 -50.90 47.84 -49.41
C LEU A 129 -49.48 47.81 -48.84
N GLY A 130 -48.68 48.87 -49.04
CA GLY A 130 -47.33 48.96 -48.49
C GLY A 130 -47.29 48.96 -46.96
N ARG A 131 -48.29 49.54 -46.28
CA ARG A 131 -48.47 49.46 -44.82
C ARG A 131 -48.80 48.02 -44.40
N ALA A 132 -49.69 47.32 -45.12
CA ALA A 132 -50.03 45.93 -44.85
C ALA A 132 -48.83 44.99 -45.05
N GLU A 133 -48.08 45.13 -46.16
CA GLU A 133 -46.83 44.37 -46.41
C GLU A 133 -45.80 44.60 -45.30
N VAL A 134 -45.63 45.86 -44.84
CA VAL A 134 -44.73 46.19 -43.72
C VAL A 134 -45.22 45.58 -42.40
N GLU A 135 -46.53 45.49 -42.16
CA GLU A 135 -47.09 44.82 -40.97
C GLU A 135 -46.98 43.28 -41.04
N GLU A 136 -47.18 42.66 -42.21
CA GLU A 136 -46.92 41.24 -42.41
C GLU A 136 -45.43 40.90 -42.26
N LEU A 137 -44.53 41.73 -42.81
CA LEU A 137 -43.09 41.58 -42.62
C LEU A 137 -42.70 41.71 -41.14
N ARG A 138 -43.24 42.70 -40.41
CA ARG A 138 -43.05 42.84 -38.95
C ARG A 138 -43.57 41.61 -38.19
N ALA A 139 -44.74 41.09 -38.55
CA ALA A 139 -45.30 39.88 -37.94
C ALA A 139 -44.48 38.63 -38.26
N SER A 140 -43.90 38.54 -39.46
CA SER A 140 -42.99 37.45 -39.84
C SER A 140 -41.66 37.53 -39.08
N LEU A 141 -41.12 38.74 -38.88
CA LEU A 141 -39.92 39.00 -38.09
C LEU A 141 -40.15 38.62 -36.63
N ALA A 142 -41.24 39.08 -36.01
CA ALA A 142 -41.59 38.74 -34.63
C ALA A 142 -41.74 37.22 -34.42
N ARG A 143 -42.38 36.51 -35.37
CA ARG A 143 -42.47 35.03 -35.34
C ARG A 143 -41.10 34.35 -35.50
N ALA A 144 -40.21 34.93 -36.32
CA ALA A 144 -38.84 34.42 -36.47
C ALA A 144 -37.99 34.68 -35.22
N GLU A 145 -38.17 35.82 -34.56
CA GLU A 145 -37.52 36.14 -33.28
C GLU A 145 -38.04 35.25 -32.15
N GLU A 146 -39.34 35.02 -32.04
CA GLU A 146 -39.92 34.02 -31.12
C GLU A 146 -39.36 32.61 -31.38
N ALA A 147 -39.25 32.20 -32.64
CA ALA A 147 -38.68 30.90 -33.00
C ALA A 147 -37.19 30.81 -32.64
N ARG A 148 -36.42 31.89 -32.86
CA ARG A 148 -35.01 31.98 -32.48
C ARG A 148 -34.84 31.89 -30.96
N LEU A 149 -35.66 32.61 -30.20
CA LEU A 149 -35.66 32.58 -28.73
C LEU A 149 -36.02 31.17 -28.21
N ARG A 150 -37.04 30.50 -28.75
CA ARG A 150 -37.39 29.11 -28.36
C ARG A 150 -36.25 28.12 -28.65
N LEU A 151 -35.48 28.32 -29.72
CA LEU A 151 -34.28 27.52 -30.02
C LEU A 151 -33.10 27.85 -29.10
N GLU A 152 -32.91 29.13 -28.74
CA GLU A 152 -31.92 29.56 -27.74
C GLU A 152 -32.25 29.03 -26.34
N GLU A 153 -33.53 29.02 -25.94
CA GLU A 153 -34.03 28.43 -24.69
C GLU A 153 -33.90 26.90 -24.69
N GLY A 154 -34.28 26.22 -25.78
CA GLY A 154 -34.13 24.77 -25.93
C GLY A 154 -32.66 24.34 -25.83
N GLY A 155 -31.78 25.00 -26.58
CA GLY A 155 -30.33 24.74 -26.51
C GLY A 155 -29.72 25.02 -25.13
N GLN A 156 -30.23 26.02 -24.39
CA GLN A 156 -29.83 26.24 -23.00
C GLN A 156 -30.28 25.09 -22.08
N GLN A 157 -31.51 24.59 -22.23
CA GLN A 157 -32.02 23.47 -21.46
C GLN A 157 -31.28 22.16 -21.76
N GLU A 158 -30.96 21.88 -23.02
CA GLU A 158 -30.13 20.75 -23.43
C GLU A 158 -28.71 20.83 -22.85
N LEU A 159 -28.09 22.02 -22.88
CA LEU A 159 -26.78 22.26 -22.26
C LEU A 159 -26.81 22.14 -20.72
N GLU A 160 -27.89 22.54 -20.06
CA GLU A 160 -28.07 22.30 -18.62
C GLU A 160 -28.28 20.82 -18.29
N ALA A 161 -29.05 20.09 -19.10
CA ALA A 161 -29.27 18.65 -18.91
C ALA A 161 -27.96 17.87 -19.07
N ALA A 162 -27.19 18.15 -20.13
CA ALA A 162 -25.89 17.54 -20.36
C ALA A 162 -24.87 17.87 -19.26
N ARG A 163 -24.91 19.09 -18.70
CA ARG A 163 -24.08 19.46 -17.53
C ARG A 163 -24.45 18.67 -16.29
N ARG A 164 -25.75 18.56 -15.95
CA ARG A 164 -26.22 17.78 -14.80
C ARG A 164 -25.85 16.30 -14.94
N GLN A 165 -26.02 15.71 -16.12
CA GLN A 165 -25.58 14.34 -16.40
C GLN A 165 -24.08 14.17 -16.19
N HIS A 166 -23.25 15.09 -16.69
CA HIS A 166 -21.80 15.03 -16.46
C HIS A 166 -21.42 15.23 -14.98
N GLU A 167 -22.10 16.13 -14.26
CA GLU A 167 -21.92 16.33 -12.82
C GLU A 167 -22.30 15.07 -12.02
N GLU A 168 -23.39 14.38 -12.40
CA GLU A 168 -23.83 13.10 -11.83
C GLU A 168 -22.87 11.94 -12.16
N GLU A 169 -22.37 11.85 -13.39
CA GLU A 169 -21.34 10.88 -13.82
C GLU A 169 -20.03 11.06 -13.03
N VAL A 170 -19.56 12.31 -12.89
CA VAL A 170 -18.34 12.62 -12.13
C VAL A 170 -18.55 12.35 -10.63
N ALA A 171 -19.73 12.65 -10.06
CA ALA A 171 -20.05 12.29 -8.69
C ALA A 171 -20.06 10.77 -8.48
N HIS A 172 -20.68 10.01 -9.38
CA HIS A 172 -20.71 8.54 -9.33
C HIS A 172 -19.30 7.92 -9.46
N LEU A 173 -18.50 8.37 -10.43
CA LEU A 173 -17.13 7.89 -10.63
C LEU A 173 -16.22 8.24 -9.44
N THR A 174 -16.32 9.45 -8.89
CA THR A 174 -15.53 9.83 -7.71
C THR A 174 -15.94 9.06 -6.45
N GLN A 175 -17.24 8.78 -6.25
CA GLN A 175 -17.69 7.89 -5.18
C GLN A 175 -17.14 6.47 -5.36
N ALA A 176 -17.29 5.86 -6.55
CA ALA A 176 -16.79 4.51 -6.83
C ALA A 176 -15.26 4.41 -6.64
N HIS A 177 -14.50 5.45 -6.99
CA HIS A 177 -13.07 5.51 -6.71
C HIS A 177 -12.74 5.64 -5.21
N LEU A 178 -13.53 6.37 -4.42
CA LEU A 178 -13.36 6.45 -2.97
C LEU A 178 -13.68 5.10 -2.28
N GLU A 179 -14.68 4.37 -2.77
CA GLU A 179 -15.03 3.02 -2.29
C GLU A 179 -13.95 1.98 -2.69
N ALA A 180 -13.41 2.06 -3.90
CA ALA A 180 -12.25 1.25 -4.31
C ALA A 180 -11.00 1.56 -3.46
N LEU A 181 -10.76 2.83 -3.11
CA LEU A 181 -9.65 3.22 -2.25
C LEU A 181 -9.85 2.82 -0.78
N SER A 182 -11.10 2.75 -0.29
CA SER A 182 -11.38 2.31 1.08
C SER A 182 -11.26 0.79 1.23
N THR A 183 -11.74 0.02 0.24
CA THR A 183 -11.60 -1.44 0.20
C THR A 183 -10.13 -1.88 0.04
N LEU A 184 -9.37 -1.25 -0.87
CA LEU A 184 -7.92 -1.49 -0.97
C LEU A 184 -7.17 -1.11 0.32
N ARG A 185 -7.60 -0.06 1.02
CA ARG A 185 -7.01 0.30 2.33
C ARG A 185 -7.29 -0.76 3.39
N GLY A 186 -8.50 -1.31 3.43
CA GLY A 186 -8.87 -2.42 4.31
C GLY A 186 -8.00 -3.65 4.06
N GLN A 187 -7.87 -4.08 2.80
CA GLN A 187 -7.02 -5.21 2.41
C GLN A 187 -5.54 -4.99 2.80
N VAL A 188 -5.01 -3.77 2.67
CA VAL A 188 -3.65 -3.43 3.12
C VAL A 188 -3.51 -3.49 4.65
N GLN A 189 -4.57 -3.18 5.41
CA GLN A 189 -4.59 -3.29 6.86
C GLN A 189 -4.66 -4.77 7.31
N GLU A 190 -5.54 -5.57 6.71
CA GLU A 190 -5.64 -7.03 6.93
C GLU A 190 -4.31 -7.76 6.62
N LEU A 191 -3.66 -7.39 5.50
CA LEU A 191 -2.33 -7.91 5.15
C LEU A 191 -1.24 -7.44 6.12
N HIS A 192 -1.35 -6.23 6.70
CA HIS A 192 -0.40 -5.76 7.70
C HIS A 192 -0.56 -6.51 9.03
N GLU A 193 -1.80 -6.72 9.48
CA GLU A 193 -2.13 -7.47 10.70
C GLU A 193 -1.68 -8.93 10.60
N THR A 194 -1.96 -9.60 9.48
CA THR A 194 -1.51 -10.99 9.25
C THR A 194 0.02 -11.10 9.17
N VAL A 195 0.73 -10.10 8.62
CA VAL A 195 2.21 -10.06 8.67
C VAL A 195 2.70 -9.89 10.12
N GLN A 196 2.11 -9.00 10.91
CA GLN A 196 2.48 -8.84 12.33
C GLN A 196 2.25 -10.14 13.13
N GLU A 197 1.14 -10.85 12.88
CA GLU A 197 0.90 -12.16 13.50
C GLU A 197 1.96 -13.20 13.11
N LEU A 198 2.34 -13.27 11.83
CA LEU A 198 3.36 -14.20 11.36
C LEU A 198 4.76 -13.87 11.92
N GLU A 199 5.10 -12.58 12.06
CA GLU A 199 6.33 -12.17 12.72
C GLU A 199 6.33 -12.52 14.23
N ALA A 200 5.20 -12.34 14.91
CA ALA A 200 5.04 -12.73 16.31
C ALA A 200 5.16 -14.25 16.52
N ARG A 201 4.51 -15.05 15.65
CA ARG A 201 4.63 -16.52 15.64
C ARG A 201 6.07 -16.97 15.39
N ARG A 202 6.75 -16.40 14.38
CA ARG A 202 8.17 -16.67 14.09
C ARG A 202 9.08 -16.30 15.28
N GLY A 203 8.73 -15.26 16.03
CA GLY A 203 9.41 -14.89 17.28
C GLY A 203 9.24 -15.96 18.38
N GLN A 204 8.03 -16.49 18.54
CA GLN A 204 7.74 -17.57 19.49
C GLN A 204 8.46 -18.88 19.11
N GLU A 205 8.43 -19.25 17.82
CA GLU A 205 9.16 -20.40 17.27
C GLU A 205 10.67 -20.28 17.51
N ALA A 206 11.25 -19.10 17.28
CA ALA A 206 12.67 -18.86 17.54
C ALA A 206 13.05 -19.01 19.03
N MET A 207 12.16 -18.61 19.96
CA MET A 207 12.35 -18.83 21.39
C MET A 207 12.21 -20.31 21.77
N ALA A 208 11.24 -21.03 21.20
CA ALA A 208 11.07 -22.47 21.41
C ALA A 208 12.28 -23.28 20.89
N LEU A 209 12.81 -22.93 19.71
CA LEU A 209 14.02 -23.54 19.17
C LEU A 209 15.25 -23.27 20.03
N ALA A 210 15.41 -22.05 20.57
CA ALA A 210 16.49 -21.72 21.49
C ALA A 210 16.39 -22.50 22.82
N ALA A 211 15.18 -22.70 23.35
CA ALA A 211 14.95 -23.53 24.53
C ALA A 211 15.28 -25.01 24.26
N ALA A 212 14.80 -25.57 23.14
CA ALA A 212 15.10 -26.95 22.75
C ALA A 212 16.59 -27.19 22.51
N GLN A 213 17.33 -26.21 21.98
CA GLN A 213 18.79 -26.26 21.86
C GLN A 213 19.48 -26.29 23.23
N ALA A 214 19.05 -25.44 24.17
CA ALA A 214 19.59 -25.45 25.53
C ALA A 214 19.28 -26.78 26.26
N GLU A 215 18.09 -27.33 26.11
CA GLU A 215 17.74 -28.66 26.63
C GLU A 215 18.65 -29.74 26.02
N ALA A 216 18.82 -29.76 24.69
CA ALA A 216 19.70 -30.71 24.01
C ALA A 216 21.16 -30.62 24.47
N ASP A 217 21.70 -29.43 24.74
CA ASP A 217 23.05 -29.26 25.29
C ASP A 217 23.15 -29.79 26.73
N THR A 218 22.15 -29.55 27.58
CA THR A 218 22.14 -30.13 28.95
C THR A 218 22.04 -31.65 28.93
N LEU A 219 21.27 -32.24 28.01
CA LEU A 219 21.18 -33.69 27.81
C LEU A 219 22.49 -34.27 27.28
N GLN A 220 23.19 -33.57 26.38
CA GLN A 220 24.54 -33.94 25.96
C GLN A 220 25.54 -33.93 27.12
N GLU A 221 25.45 -32.96 28.04
CA GLU A 221 26.27 -32.98 29.25
C GLU A 221 25.95 -34.16 30.18
N GLN A 222 24.66 -34.47 30.38
CA GLN A 222 24.25 -35.63 31.18
C GLN A 222 24.72 -36.95 30.56
N LEU A 223 24.70 -37.05 29.22
CA LEU A 223 25.25 -38.19 28.47
C LEU A 223 26.79 -38.28 28.55
N LYS A 224 27.52 -37.18 28.68
CA LYS A 224 28.98 -37.20 28.95
C LYS A 224 29.26 -37.68 30.37
N LYS A 225 28.63 -37.07 31.37
CA LYS A 225 28.78 -37.41 32.81
C LYS A 225 28.43 -38.87 33.09
N SER A 226 27.35 -39.39 32.51
CA SER A 226 26.96 -40.81 32.66
C SER A 226 27.90 -41.79 31.94
N ARG A 227 28.53 -41.39 30.82
CA ARG A 227 29.63 -42.19 30.20
C ARG A 227 30.87 -42.21 31.08
N GLU A 228 31.28 -41.07 31.61
CA GLU A 228 32.41 -40.95 32.55
C GLU A 228 32.18 -41.81 33.82
N GLU A 229 30.96 -41.83 34.36
CA GLU A 229 30.57 -42.74 35.44
C GLU A 229 30.64 -44.23 35.04
N LEU A 230 30.20 -44.59 33.83
CA LEU A 230 30.27 -45.97 33.34
C LEU A 230 31.71 -46.42 33.13
N GLU A 231 32.56 -45.57 32.54
CA GLU A 231 33.99 -45.84 32.37
C GLU A 231 34.71 -46.00 33.73
N ALA A 232 34.32 -45.19 34.73
CA ALA A 232 34.80 -45.32 36.11
C ALA A 232 34.35 -46.65 36.74
N ARG A 233 33.07 -47.03 36.60
CA ARG A 233 32.53 -48.32 37.08
C ARG A 233 33.22 -49.51 36.40
N ASP A 234 33.44 -49.43 35.09
CA ASP A 234 34.22 -50.44 34.35
C ASP A 234 35.67 -50.49 34.80
N SER A 235 36.27 -49.37 35.20
CA SER A 235 37.62 -49.34 35.75
C SER A 235 37.69 -50.06 37.10
N LEU A 236 36.67 -49.86 37.95
CA LEU A 236 36.51 -50.58 39.21
C LEU A 236 36.26 -52.08 38.98
N VAL A 237 35.42 -52.46 38.02
CA VAL A 237 35.22 -53.87 37.66
C VAL A 237 36.52 -54.51 37.13
N ARG A 238 37.32 -53.77 36.34
CA ARG A 238 38.66 -54.21 35.91
C ARG A 238 39.64 -54.36 37.07
N GLN A 239 39.62 -53.45 38.05
CA GLN A 239 40.41 -53.55 39.29
C GLN A 239 39.97 -54.74 40.15
N LEU A 240 38.67 -54.92 40.39
CA LEU A 240 38.12 -56.04 41.16
C LEU A 240 38.40 -57.38 40.50
N ARG A 241 38.26 -57.51 39.17
CA ARG A 241 38.66 -58.71 38.43
C ARG A 241 40.16 -58.98 38.58
N ARG A 242 41.01 -57.94 38.51
CA ARG A 242 42.45 -58.08 38.73
C ARG A 242 42.73 -58.58 40.15
N HIS A 243 42.15 -57.95 41.18
CA HIS A 243 42.32 -58.37 42.57
C HIS A 243 41.80 -59.79 42.83
N VAL A 244 40.71 -60.23 42.22
CA VAL A 244 40.25 -61.62 42.30
C VAL A 244 41.22 -62.59 41.60
N SER A 245 41.87 -62.20 40.50
CA SER A 245 42.91 -63.01 39.85
C SER A 245 44.26 -63.00 40.59
N GLU A 246 44.61 -61.90 41.25
CA GLU A 246 45.76 -61.79 42.18
C GLU A 246 45.49 -62.62 43.45
N GLN A 247 44.24 -62.72 43.88
CA GLN A 247 43.75 -63.63 44.92
C GLN A 247 43.61 -65.09 44.42
N GLY A 248 44.60 -65.59 43.66
CA GLY A 248 44.78 -67.03 43.36
C GLY A 248 44.82 -67.91 44.63
N VAL A 249 45.04 -67.28 45.79
CA VAL A 249 44.74 -67.76 47.16
C VAL A 249 43.41 -68.51 47.26
N ALA A 250 42.39 -68.19 46.45
CA ALA A 250 41.13 -68.93 46.41
C ALA A 250 41.33 -70.44 46.15
N GLN A 251 42.19 -70.82 45.20
CA GLN A 251 42.47 -72.25 44.92
C GLN A 251 43.23 -72.91 46.08
N SER A 252 44.25 -72.25 46.62
CA SER A 252 45.00 -72.74 47.78
C SER A 252 44.13 -72.88 49.04
N ARG A 253 43.18 -71.95 49.24
CA ARG A 253 42.25 -71.96 50.37
C ARG A 253 41.19 -73.05 50.23
N CYS A 254 40.69 -73.30 49.02
CA CYS A 254 39.82 -74.47 48.77
C CYS A 254 40.57 -75.78 49.03
N GLN A 255 41.79 -75.93 48.53
CA GLN A 255 42.60 -77.15 48.78
C GLN A 255 42.91 -77.37 50.27
N ALA A 256 43.24 -76.31 51.01
CA ALA A 256 43.43 -76.40 52.46
C ALA A 256 42.13 -76.83 53.18
N TRP A 257 40.98 -76.26 52.81
CA TRP A 257 39.70 -76.62 53.42
C TRP A 257 39.24 -78.05 53.06
N GLU A 258 39.59 -78.54 51.87
CA GLU A 258 39.37 -79.93 51.48
C GLU A 258 40.27 -80.91 52.25
N GLN A 259 41.51 -80.52 52.56
CA GLN A 259 42.43 -81.27 53.43
C GLN A 259 41.90 -81.32 54.86
N GLU A 260 41.57 -80.18 55.48
CA GLU A 260 40.94 -80.09 56.81
C GLU A 260 39.67 -80.96 56.89
N ARG A 261 38.81 -80.90 55.87
CA ARG A 261 37.59 -81.73 55.80
C ARG A 261 37.92 -83.23 55.72
N GLY A 262 39.00 -83.61 55.02
CA GLY A 262 39.50 -84.98 54.94
C GLY A 262 40.03 -85.50 56.28
N GLU A 263 40.80 -84.68 57.01
CA GLU A 263 41.33 -85.01 58.34
C GLU A 263 40.20 -85.17 59.37
N LEU A 264 39.24 -84.24 59.40
CA LEU A 264 38.07 -84.33 60.27
C LEU A 264 37.23 -85.59 59.99
N GLN A 265 37.07 -85.99 58.73
CA GLN A 265 36.40 -87.24 58.36
C GLN A 265 37.16 -88.49 58.83
N GLN A 266 38.49 -88.47 58.90
CA GLN A 266 39.28 -89.55 59.48
C GLN A 266 39.17 -89.58 61.01
N ALA A 267 39.21 -88.42 61.67
CA ALA A 267 39.04 -88.32 63.12
C ALA A 267 37.67 -88.85 63.58
N VAL A 268 36.59 -88.49 62.86
CA VAL A 268 35.24 -89.00 63.15
C VAL A 268 35.14 -90.52 63.04
N LYS A 269 35.83 -91.16 62.07
CA LYS A 269 35.86 -92.63 61.95
C LYS A 269 36.55 -93.29 63.14
N ARG A 270 37.73 -92.79 63.55
CA ARG A 270 38.45 -93.31 64.74
C ARG A 270 37.59 -93.19 66.01
N LEU A 271 36.92 -92.04 66.20
CA LEU A 271 36.00 -91.84 67.33
C LEU A 271 34.77 -92.76 67.28
N GLN A 272 34.32 -93.20 66.09
CA GLN A 272 33.26 -94.20 65.95
C GLN A 272 33.75 -95.61 66.30
N GLU A 273 34.96 -95.98 65.90
CA GLU A 273 35.62 -97.24 66.25
C GLU A 273 35.89 -97.33 67.76
N GLU A 274 36.44 -96.27 68.36
CA GLU A 274 36.63 -96.14 69.82
C GLU A 274 35.29 -96.21 70.58
N ARG A 275 34.23 -95.55 70.08
CA ARG A 275 32.88 -95.64 70.66
C ARG A 275 32.32 -97.05 70.63
N ALA A 276 32.54 -97.81 69.55
CA ALA A 276 32.08 -99.19 69.43
C ALA A 276 32.86 -100.15 70.36
N ALA A 277 34.16 -99.93 70.51
CA ALA A 277 34.96 -100.62 71.53
C ALA A 277 34.42 -100.32 72.93
N LEU A 278 34.21 -99.04 73.27
CA LEU A 278 33.67 -98.63 74.55
C LEU A 278 32.27 -99.19 74.84
N SER A 279 31.34 -99.22 73.86
CA SER A 279 30.02 -99.82 74.06
C SER A 279 30.11 -101.31 74.38
N SER A 280 30.96 -102.08 73.67
CA SER A 280 31.17 -103.50 73.97
C SER A 280 31.73 -103.74 75.38
N THR A 281 32.62 -102.87 75.87
CA THR A 281 33.09 -102.94 77.27
C THR A 281 32.01 -102.54 78.27
N SER A 282 31.14 -101.58 77.92
CA SER A 282 30.00 -101.17 78.75
C SER A 282 28.95 -102.27 78.86
N GLU A 283 28.67 -102.99 77.78
CA GLU A 283 27.75 -104.14 77.75
C GLU A 283 28.27 -105.28 78.64
N LEU A 284 29.56 -105.60 78.56
CA LEU A 284 30.19 -106.61 79.42
C LEU A 284 30.20 -106.19 80.90
N LEU A 285 30.46 -104.91 81.19
CA LEU A 285 30.35 -104.37 82.54
C LEU A 285 28.89 -104.37 83.04
N GLN A 286 27.91 -104.11 82.18
CA GLN A 286 26.49 -104.12 82.52
C GLN A 286 26.00 -105.53 82.88
N VAL A 287 26.42 -106.57 82.14
CA VAL A 287 26.17 -107.98 82.50
C VAL A 287 26.78 -108.30 83.87
N ARG A 288 28.00 -107.81 84.14
CA ARG A 288 28.66 -108.02 85.43
C ARG A 288 27.96 -107.29 86.57
N VAL A 289 27.52 -106.05 86.36
CA VAL A 289 26.71 -105.29 87.34
C VAL A 289 25.38 -105.98 87.60
N GLN A 290 24.68 -106.46 86.57
CA GLN A 290 23.43 -107.19 86.73
C GLN A 290 23.60 -108.43 87.62
N SER A 291 24.65 -109.23 87.39
CA SER A 291 24.94 -110.40 88.23
C SER A 291 25.25 -110.04 89.69
N LEU A 292 25.84 -108.87 89.96
CA LEU A 292 26.06 -108.36 91.32
C LEU A 292 24.77 -107.82 91.94
N THR A 293 23.90 -107.17 91.15
CA THR A 293 22.57 -106.73 91.59
C THR A 293 21.70 -107.93 91.96
N ASP A 294 21.71 -109.00 91.18
CA ASP A 294 20.94 -110.21 91.49
C ASP A 294 21.39 -110.84 92.82
N ILE A 295 22.71 -110.90 93.08
CA ILE A 295 23.29 -111.31 94.37
C ILE A 295 22.86 -110.36 95.51
N LEU A 296 22.90 -109.04 95.30
CA LEU A 296 22.46 -108.06 96.29
C LEU A 296 20.98 -108.20 96.62
N THR A 297 20.09 -108.41 95.62
CA THR A 297 18.66 -108.61 95.90
C THR A 297 18.37 -109.93 96.63
N LEU A 298 19.28 -110.92 96.62
CA LEU A 298 19.18 -112.08 97.49
C LEU A 298 19.53 -111.69 98.94
N GLN A 299 20.61 -110.95 99.15
CA GLN A 299 21.04 -110.46 100.47
C GLN A 299 20.03 -109.46 101.09
N GLU A 300 19.41 -108.58 100.29
CA GLU A 300 18.38 -107.65 100.76
C GLU A 300 17.11 -108.38 101.21
N ARG A 301 16.74 -109.51 100.58
CA ARG A 301 15.63 -110.38 101.03
C ARG A 301 15.92 -111.08 102.38
N GLU A 302 17.20 -111.29 102.71
CA GLU A 302 17.62 -111.80 104.01
C GLU A 302 17.63 -110.69 105.08
N LEU A 303 18.08 -109.48 104.71
CA LEU A 303 18.16 -108.32 105.62
C LEU A 303 16.81 -107.70 105.95
N ALA A 304 15.84 -107.70 105.01
CA ALA A 304 14.51 -107.12 105.20
C ALA A 304 13.68 -107.77 106.33
N GLN A 305 14.14 -108.87 106.91
CA GLN A 305 13.47 -109.59 107.99
C GLN A 305 13.66 -108.95 109.39
N LYS A 306 14.37 -107.80 109.53
CA LYS A 306 14.82 -107.27 110.84
C LYS A 306 14.68 -105.73 111.08
N ALA A 307 13.44 -105.26 111.20
CA ALA A 307 12.95 -104.13 112.04
C ALA A 307 13.24 -102.61 111.70
N PRO A 308 12.47 -101.62 112.24
CA PRO A 308 12.39 -100.21 111.74
C PRO A 308 12.37 -99.04 112.80
N ASN A 309 12.25 -97.75 112.36
CA ASN A 309 11.32 -96.64 112.87
C ASN A 309 11.80 -95.16 113.13
N VAL A 310 10.88 -94.19 112.86
CA VAL A 310 10.49 -92.93 113.62
C VAL A 310 10.95 -91.47 113.20
N ASN A 311 10.27 -90.41 113.73
CA ASN A 311 9.90 -89.07 113.14
C ASN A 311 9.97 -87.83 114.12
N ILE A 312 9.53 -86.58 113.73
CA ILE A 312 8.69 -85.53 114.48
C ILE A 312 8.93 -83.97 114.22
N LEU A 313 7.88 -83.13 114.45
CA LEU A 313 7.44 -81.73 114.03
C LEU A 313 7.85 -80.50 114.95
N GLU A 314 7.61 -79.16 114.70
CA GLU A 314 7.37 -78.30 113.48
C GLU A 314 7.50 -76.71 113.65
N PRO A 315 6.58 -75.89 114.28
CA PRO A 315 6.12 -74.58 113.69
C PRO A 315 6.14 -73.23 114.50
N GLU A 316 6.08 -72.05 113.81
CA GLU A 316 5.97 -70.66 114.39
C GLU A 316 5.26 -69.59 113.48
N SER A 317 4.06 -69.84 112.93
CA SER A 317 3.58 -69.16 111.70
C SER A 317 2.64 -67.93 111.83
N ALA A 318 1.55 -68.03 112.60
CA ALA A 318 0.30 -67.31 112.28
C ALA A 318 0.31 -65.76 112.30
N ARG A 319 1.03 -65.10 113.23
CA ARG A 319 0.95 -63.62 113.38
C ARG A 319 1.53 -62.85 112.19
N LYS A 320 2.52 -63.44 111.50
CA LYS A 320 3.22 -62.84 110.35
C LYS A 320 2.27 -62.56 109.17
N ALA A 321 1.20 -63.34 109.02
CA ALA A 321 0.26 -63.26 107.90
C ALA A 321 -0.53 -61.93 107.82
N ARG A 322 -0.83 -61.26 108.94
CA ARG A 322 -1.70 -60.05 108.91
C ARG A 322 -0.96 -58.78 108.47
N ALA A 323 0.27 -58.56 108.94
CA ALA A 323 1.10 -57.44 108.47
C ALA A 323 1.53 -57.59 107.00
N LEU A 324 1.58 -58.84 106.50
CA LEU A 324 1.83 -59.14 105.10
C LEU A 324 0.68 -58.64 104.20
N LEU A 325 -0.58 -58.72 104.65
CA LEU A 325 -1.76 -58.34 103.86
C LEU A 325 -1.91 -56.82 103.63
N SER A 326 -1.56 -55.96 104.59
CA SER A 326 -1.58 -54.50 104.37
C SER A 326 -0.50 -54.07 103.38
N ARG A 327 0.74 -54.51 103.62
CA ARG A 327 1.90 -54.26 102.73
C ARG A 327 1.68 -54.82 101.32
N TRP A 328 0.94 -55.93 101.19
CA TRP A 328 0.51 -56.46 99.90
C TRP A 328 -0.46 -55.53 99.17
N ARG A 329 -1.47 -54.96 99.85
CA ARG A 329 -2.42 -54.00 99.23
C ARG A 329 -1.72 -52.73 98.74
N GLU A 330 -0.81 -52.17 99.53
CA GLU A 330 0.02 -51.01 99.13
C GLU A 330 0.89 -51.35 97.91
N LYS A 331 1.46 -52.56 97.87
CA LYS A 331 2.24 -53.02 96.72
C LYS A 331 1.39 -53.26 95.48
N VAL A 332 0.17 -53.78 95.63
CA VAL A 332 -0.80 -53.92 94.52
C VAL A 332 -1.24 -52.56 93.99
N PHE A 333 -1.55 -51.59 94.85
CA PHE A 333 -1.94 -50.24 94.40
C PHE A 333 -0.81 -49.54 93.65
N SER A 334 0.42 -49.58 94.18
CA SER A 334 1.59 -49.02 93.47
C SER A 334 1.88 -49.73 92.14
N LEU A 335 1.69 -51.05 92.06
CA LEU A 335 1.78 -51.80 90.79
C LEU A 335 0.68 -51.41 89.80
N MET A 336 -0.58 -51.22 90.23
CA MET A 336 -1.66 -50.75 89.35
C MET A 336 -1.39 -49.35 88.78
N VAL A 337 -0.87 -48.43 89.60
CA VAL A 337 -0.48 -47.08 89.13
C VAL A 337 0.71 -47.15 88.16
N GLN A 338 1.70 -48.01 88.43
CA GLN A 338 2.82 -48.24 87.51
C GLN A 338 2.36 -48.81 86.16
N LEU A 339 1.52 -49.86 86.18
CA LEU A 339 0.93 -50.44 84.98
C LEU A 339 0.10 -49.41 84.21
N LYS A 340 -0.74 -48.61 84.87
CA LYS A 340 -1.56 -47.62 84.16
C LYS A 340 -0.75 -46.45 83.60
N ALA A 341 0.36 -46.07 84.24
CA ALA A 341 1.32 -45.12 83.68
C ALA A 341 2.07 -45.70 82.46
N GLN A 342 2.38 -47.00 82.47
CA GLN A 342 2.95 -47.72 81.32
C GLN A 342 1.92 -47.81 80.17
N GLU A 343 0.67 -48.22 80.42
CA GLU A 343 -0.39 -48.21 79.41
C GLU A 343 -0.56 -46.83 78.76
N LEU A 344 -0.57 -45.75 79.55
CA LEU A 344 -0.66 -44.38 79.05
C LEU A 344 0.59 -43.91 78.31
N SER A 345 1.77 -44.48 78.58
CA SER A 345 2.97 -44.19 77.78
C SER A 345 2.95 -45.01 76.48
N HIS A 346 2.58 -46.29 76.51
CA HIS A 346 2.42 -47.11 75.31
C HIS A 346 1.37 -46.51 74.35
N ALA A 347 0.23 -46.05 74.86
CA ALA A 347 -0.80 -45.37 74.06
C ALA A 347 -0.31 -44.07 73.38
N LYS A 348 0.68 -43.37 73.98
CA LYS A 348 1.34 -42.22 73.33
C LYS A 348 2.28 -42.66 72.22
N HIS A 349 3.12 -43.66 72.48
CA HIS A 349 4.03 -44.20 71.46
C HIS A 349 3.28 -44.80 70.26
N THR A 350 2.19 -45.54 70.48
CA THR A 350 1.36 -46.05 69.36
C THR A 350 0.68 -44.92 68.59
N CYS A 351 0.23 -43.86 69.25
CA CYS A 351 -0.30 -42.66 68.59
C CYS A 351 0.77 -41.88 67.79
N GLN A 352 2.04 -41.92 68.22
CA GLN A 352 3.17 -41.36 67.47
C GLN A 352 3.47 -42.21 66.23
N LEU A 353 3.66 -43.53 66.40
CA LEU A 353 3.87 -44.47 65.30
C LEU A 353 2.72 -44.44 64.26
N GLN A 354 1.47 -44.26 64.70
CA GLN A 354 0.33 -44.09 63.79
C GLN A 354 0.39 -42.82 62.95
N LYS A 355 0.99 -41.73 63.46
CA LYS A 355 1.21 -40.50 62.69
C LYS A 355 2.36 -40.67 61.70
N GLU A 356 3.48 -41.24 62.16
CA GLU A 356 4.65 -41.54 61.33
C GLU A 356 4.26 -42.45 60.14
N VAL A 357 3.48 -43.51 60.39
CA VAL A 357 2.91 -44.36 59.33
C VAL A 357 1.99 -43.55 58.40
N ALA A 358 1.06 -42.76 58.94
CA ALA A 358 0.15 -41.95 58.13
C ALA A 358 0.83 -40.76 57.41
N GLU A 359 2.09 -40.43 57.73
CA GLU A 359 2.93 -39.47 57.01
C GLU A 359 3.68 -40.19 55.89
N LEU A 360 4.33 -41.33 56.17
CA LEU A 360 4.97 -42.19 55.18
C LEU A 360 3.98 -42.71 54.11
N GLU A 361 2.73 -43.01 54.47
CA GLU A 361 1.68 -43.38 53.50
C GLU A 361 1.36 -42.25 52.52
N LYS A 362 1.41 -40.98 52.96
CA LYS A 362 1.22 -39.81 52.09
C LYS A 362 2.44 -39.57 51.20
N GLU A 363 3.65 -39.78 51.72
CA GLU A 363 4.88 -39.70 50.93
C GLU A 363 4.90 -40.77 49.84
N VAL A 364 4.56 -42.02 50.16
CA VAL A 364 4.43 -43.10 49.16
C VAL A 364 3.33 -42.80 48.13
N ALA A 365 2.22 -42.19 48.55
CA ALA A 365 1.16 -41.76 47.63
C ALA A 365 1.64 -40.64 46.68
N SER A 366 2.38 -39.64 47.17
CA SER A 366 2.89 -38.54 46.34
C SER A 366 4.03 -39.01 45.41
N GLN A 367 4.91 -39.91 45.87
CA GLN A 367 5.93 -40.55 45.04
C GLN A 367 5.30 -41.36 43.90
N ARG A 368 4.23 -42.13 44.15
CA ARG A 368 3.47 -42.85 43.10
C ARG A 368 2.81 -41.90 42.09
N GLN A 369 2.36 -40.72 42.53
CA GLN A 369 1.84 -39.69 41.62
C GLN A 369 2.96 -39.09 40.74
N GLN A 370 4.14 -38.84 41.31
CA GLN A 370 5.32 -38.40 40.57
C GLN A 370 5.80 -39.46 39.57
N GLU A 371 5.88 -40.73 39.98
CA GLU A 371 6.18 -41.89 39.13
C GLU A 371 5.18 -41.98 37.96
N ALA A 372 3.88 -41.86 38.24
CA ALA A 372 2.85 -41.86 37.20
C ALA A 372 3.03 -40.69 36.21
N LEU A 373 3.32 -39.47 36.68
CA LEU A 373 3.57 -38.32 35.80
C LEU A 373 4.83 -38.53 34.93
N LEU A 374 5.92 -39.05 35.51
CA LEU A 374 7.14 -39.36 34.78
C LEU A 374 6.90 -40.47 33.73
N LEU A 375 6.13 -41.51 34.06
CA LEU A 375 5.76 -42.56 33.10
C LEU A 375 4.90 -42.04 31.94
N HIS A 376 4.04 -41.03 32.15
CA HIS A 376 3.31 -40.38 31.06
C HIS A 376 4.22 -39.47 30.23
N SER A 377 5.15 -38.74 30.86
CA SER A 377 6.16 -37.93 30.17
C SER A 377 7.08 -38.77 29.29
N LEU A 378 7.57 -39.91 29.81
CA LEU A 378 8.39 -40.87 29.06
C LEU A 378 7.65 -41.44 27.85
N LYS A 379 6.36 -41.79 28.00
CA LYS A 379 5.52 -42.23 26.87
C LYS A 379 5.28 -41.12 25.84
N GLY A 380 5.18 -39.86 26.28
CA GLY A 380 5.16 -38.70 25.41
C GLY A 380 6.44 -38.60 24.56
N LYS A 381 7.60 -38.70 25.21
CA LYS A 381 8.90 -38.70 24.50
C LYS A 381 9.10 -39.93 23.61
N GLU A 382 8.58 -41.09 24.00
CA GLU A 382 8.58 -42.27 23.13
C GLU A 382 7.73 -42.05 21.87
N ALA A 383 6.55 -41.42 21.99
CA ALA A 383 5.70 -41.06 20.85
C ALA A 383 6.33 -39.98 19.95
N GLU A 384 6.96 -38.95 20.53
CA GLU A 384 7.74 -37.95 19.78
C GLU A 384 8.84 -38.62 18.95
N ILE A 385 9.64 -39.49 19.56
CA ILE A 385 10.72 -40.24 18.86
C ILE A 385 10.15 -41.15 17.76
N GLN A 386 8.99 -41.78 17.98
CA GLN A 386 8.32 -42.57 16.93
C GLN A 386 7.86 -41.71 15.76
N MET A 387 7.35 -40.49 16.01
CA MET A 387 7.01 -39.53 14.97
C MET A 387 8.24 -39.03 14.21
N GLU A 388 9.34 -38.72 14.89
CA GLU A 388 10.62 -38.36 14.25
C GLU A 388 11.17 -39.48 13.37
N GLN A 389 11.06 -40.74 13.80
CA GLN A 389 11.42 -41.91 12.98
C GLN A 389 10.53 -42.09 11.75
N VAL A 390 9.23 -41.79 11.85
CA VAL A 390 8.32 -41.80 10.69
C VAL A 390 8.67 -40.67 9.73
N ASN A 391 8.83 -39.44 10.22
CA ASN A 391 9.22 -38.28 9.41
C ASN A 391 10.57 -38.52 8.72
N SER A 392 11.55 -39.11 9.40
CA SER A 392 12.86 -39.47 8.82
C SER A 392 12.72 -40.47 7.67
N LYS A 393 11.81 -41.46 7.78
CA LYS A 393 11.52 -42.43 6.71
C LYS A 393 10.78 -41.78 5.53
N VAL A 394 9.88 -40.83 5.78
CA VAL A 394 9.20 -40.05 4.73
C VAL A 394 10.23 -39.22 3.96
N LEU A 395 11.06 -38.43 4.65
CA LEU A 395 12.12 -37.64 4.05
C LEU A 395 13.14 -38.50 3.28
N GLN A 396 13.46 -39.70 3.77
CA GLN A 396 14.31 -40.65 3.05
C GLN A 396 13.65 -41.16 1.75
N GLY A 397 12.33 -41.40 1.76
CA GLY A 397 11.57 -41.78 0.57
C GLY A 397 11.36 -40.64 -0.43
N GLU A 398 11.26 -39.39 0.05
CA GLU A 398 11.25 -38.19 -0.80
C GLU A 398 12.63 -37.96 -1.44
N LEU A 399 13.71 -38.15 -0.66
CA LEU A 399 15.08 -38.10 -1.16
C LEU A 399 15.34 -39.18 -2.23
N SER A 400 14.87 -40.41 -2.04
CA SER A 400 15.01 -41.45 -3.06
C SER A 400 14.21 -41.10 -4.32
N ARG A 401 12.93 -40.68 -4.20
CA ARG A 401 12.12 -40.21 -5.35
C ARG A 401 12.76 -39.05 -6.10
N SER A 402 13.43 -38.13 -5.39
CA SER A 402 14.18 -37.02 -5.99
C SER A 402 15.45 -37.50 -6.72
N GLN A 403 16.12 -38.53 -6.21
CA GLN A 403 17.25 -39.19 -6.89
C GLN A 403 16.79 -39.99 -8.11
N ASP A 404 15.69 -40.74 -8.01
CA ASP A 404 15.10 -41.53 -9.09
C ASP A 404 14.64 -40.64 -10.26
N SER A 405 13.91 -39.55 -9.96
CA SER A 405 13.48 -38.57 -10.97
C SER A 405 14.67 -37.80 -11.57
N LYS A 406 15.70 -37.49 -10.78
CA LYS A 406 16.95 -36.94 -11.32
C LYS A 406 17.64 -37.93 -12.28
N GLN A 407 17.72 -39.21 -11.95
CA GLN A 407 18.30 -40.23 -12.85
C GLN A 407 17.50 -40.31 -14.15
N GLN A 408 16.18 -40.41 -14.08
CA GLN A 408 15.30 -40.43 -15.26
C GLN A 408 15.49 -39.19 -16.16
N LEU A 409 15.69 -38.00 -15.59
CA LEU A 409 16.01 -36.79 -16.34
C LEU A 409 17.42 -36.82 -16.95
N GLN A 410 18.41 -37.40 -16.26
CA GLN A 410 19.75 -37.58 -16.80
C GLN A 410 19.76 -38.59 -17.96
N ASP A 411 19.01 -39.69 -17.86
CA ASP A 411 18.85 -40.69 -18.93
C ASP A 411 18.17 -40.08 -20.16
N GLN A 412 17.12 -39.25 -19.95
CA GLN A 412 16.45 -38.51 -21.03
C GLN A 412 17.36 -37.49 -21.71
N VAL A 413 18.20 -36.78 -20.95
CA VAL A 413 19.19 -35.84 -21.51
C VAL A 413 20.26 -36.59 -22.32
N GLN A 414 20.79 -37.71 -21.82
CA GLN A 414 21.76 -38.53 -22.56
C GLN A 414 21.16 -39.06 -23.88
N ALA A 415 19.93 -39.60 -23.84
CA ALA A 415 19.24 -40.04 -25.05
C ALA A 415 19.02 -38.89 -26.06
N ALA A 416 18.71 -37.68 -25.58
CA ALA A 416 18.58 -36.49 -26.43
C ALA A 416 19.93 -36.04 -27.01
N GLU A 417 21.02 -36.08 -26.24
CA GLU A 417 22.38 -35.79 -26.69
C GLU A 417 22.85 -36.80 -27.76
N GLU A 418 22.54 -38.09 -27.61
CA GLU A 418 22.77 -39.12 -28.64
C GLU A 418 22.01 -38.83 -29.94
N GLN A 419 20.73 -38.45 -29.87
CA GLN A 419 19.97 -38.08 -31.08
C GLN A 419 20.54 -36.83 -31.77
N VAL A 420 21.00 -35.83 -31.00
CA VAL A 420 21.67 -34.64 -31.56
C VAL A 420 22.99 -35.00 -32.22
N GLN A 421 23.78 -35.92 -31.65
CA GLN A 421 25.00 -36.44 -32.26
C GLN A 421 24.72 -37.13 -33.60
N LEU A 422 23.77 -38.08 -33.63
CA LEU A 422 23.36 -38.78 -34.85
C LEU A 422 22.85 -37.83 -35.95
N LEU A 423 22.08 -36.80 -35.57
CA LEU A 423 21.66 -35.76 -36.51
C LEU A 423 22.86 -34.94 -37.04
N SER A 424 23.86 -34.64 -36.20
CA SER A 424 25.06 -33.91 -36.62
C SER A 424 25.92 -34.73 -37.61
N GLU A 425 26.04 -36.04 -37.41
CA GLU A 425 26.73 -36.96 -38.32
C GLU A 425 25.99 -37.10 -39.66
N SER A 426 24.66 -37.15 -39.63
CA SER A 426 23.81 -37.16 -40.83
C SER A 426 23.92 -35.85 -41.63
N VAL A 427 23.92 -34.71 -40.95
CA VAL A 427 24.15 -33.39 -41.58
C VAL A 427 25.58 -33.30 -42.15
N HIS A 428 26.59 -33.78 -41.43
CA HIS A 428 27.97 -33.70 -41.91
C HIS A 428 28.23 -34.63 -43.11
N SER A 429 27.74 -35.86 -43.08
CA SER A 429 27.87 -36.81 -44.19
C SER A 429 27.10 -36.38 -45.44
N SER A 430 25.89 -35.80 -45.29
CA SER A 430 25.15 -35.20 -46.40
C SER A 430 25.84 -33.94 -46.96
N GLN A 431 26.44 -33.10 -46.10
CA GLN A 431 27.27 -31.97 -46.54
C GLN A 431 28.50 -32.44 -47.35
N GLN A 432 29.24 -33.46 -46.89
CA GLN A 432 30.35 -34.05 -47.64
C GLN A 432 29.88 -34.61 -49.00
N GLY A 433 28.73 -35.30 -49.02
CA GLY A 433 28.13 -35.83 -50.25
C GLY A 433 27.75 -34.74 -51.26
N LEU A 434 27.18 -33.62 -50.78
CA LEU A 434 26.87 -32.46 -51.63
C LEU A 434 28.14 -31.81 -52.20
N LEU A 435 29.18 -31.63 -51.40
CA LEU A 435 30.46 -31.08 -51.86
C LEU A 435 31.13 -31.99 -52.91
N ALA A 436 31.08 -33.32 -52.73
CA ALA A 436 31.55 -34.27 -53.72
C ALA A 436 30.77 -34.18 -55.05
N ARG A 437 29.43 -34.09 -55.00
CA ARG A 437 28.60 -33.90 -56.19
C ARG A 437 28.83 -32.54 -56.87
N MET A 438 29.11 -31.48 -56.13
CA MET A 438 29.51 -30.19 -56.70
C MET A 438 30.83 -30.31 -57.47
N ALA A 439 31.84 -30.98 -56.91
CA ALA A 439 33.11 -31.21 -57.60
C ALA A 439 32.95 -32.07 -58.87
N GLU A 440 32.11 -33.11 -58.86
CA GLU A 440 31.75 -33.87 -60.07
C GLU A 440 31.12 -32.97 -61.16
N VAL A 441 30.20 -32.08 -60.76
CA VAL A 441 29.54 -31.13 -61.68
C VAL A 441 30.52 -30.10 -62.22
N GLU A 442 31.42 -29.56 -61.40
CA GLU A 442 32.47 -28.64 -61.86
C GLU A 442 33.42 -29.30 -62.89
N VAL A 443 33.80 -30.56 -62.65
CA VAL A 443 34.60 -31.35 -63.60
C VAL A 443 33.82 -31.64 -64.90
N ALA A 444 32.51 -31.90 -64.82
CA ALA A 444 31.67 -32.08 -66.01
C ALA A 444 31.50 -30.76 -66.80
N LEU A 445 31.29 -29.63 -66.12
CA LEU A 445 31.23 -28.29 -66.72
C LEU A 445 32.55 -27.94 -67.43
N ALA A 446 33.70 -28.25 -66.81
CA ALA A 446 35.01 -28.06 -67.42
C ALA A 446 35.24 -28.90 -68.70
N GLN A 447 34.50 -30.00 -68.89
CA GLN A 447 34.56 -30.81 -70.11
C GLN A 447 33.64 -30.30 -71.24
N LEU A 448 32.62 -29.50 -70.94
CA LEU A 448 31.67 -28.99 -71.96
C LEU A 448 32.34 -28.22 -73.11
N PRO A 449 33.38 -27.37 -72.93
CA PRO A 449 34.09 -26.74 -74.05
C PRO A 449 34.76 -27.77 -74.97
N GLY A 450 35.30 -28.85 -74.42
CA GLY A 450 35.89 -29.96 -75.19
C GLY A 450 34.84 -30.76 -75.97
N LEU A 451 33.65 -30.95 -75.39
CA LEU A 451 32.53 -31.58 -76.09
C LEU A 451 31.91 -30.67 -77.15
N SER A 452 31.82 -29.36 -76.90
CA SER A 452 31.30 -28.35 -77.84
C SER A 452 32.21 -28.17 -79.07
N THR A 453 33.53 -28.15 -78.87
CA THR A 453 34.50 -28.14 -79.98
C THR A 453 34.45 -29.44 -80.80
N ARG A 454 34.31 -30.60 -80.15
CA ARG A 454 34.06 -31.89 -80.83
C ARG A 454 32.73 -31.90 -81.59
N LEU A 455 31.64 -31.41 -81.01
CA LEU A 455 30.32 -31.35 -81.63
C LEU A 455 30.27 -30.38 -82.82
N SER A 456 30.93 -29.22 -82.74
CA SER A 456 31.02 -28.27 -83.87
C SER A 456 31.99 -28.72 -84.99
N TYR A 457 32.86 -29.69 -84.72
CA TYR A 457 33.58 -30.45 -85.75
C TYR A 457 32.70 -31.58 -86.32
N ALA A 458 32.06 -32.38 -85.46
CA ALA A 458 31.20 -33.48 -85.86
C ALA A 458 29.99 -33.00 -86.67
N ALA A 459 29.36 -31.88 -86.34
CA ALA A 459 28.28 -31.27 -87.12
C ALA A 459 28.75 -30.78 -88.50
N ARG A 460 30.02 -30.36 -88.63
CA ARG A 460 30.66 -30.10 -89.93
C ARG A 460 30.82 -31.39 -90.73
N GLN A 461 31.29 -32.47 -90.10
CA GLN A 461 31.46 -33.78 -90.75
C GLN A 461 30.13 -34.47 -91.08
N VAL A 462 29.09 -34.33 -90.25
CA VAL A 462 27.75 -34.87 -90.52
C VAL A 462 27.08 -34.10 -91.66
N ARG A 463 27.29 -32.79 -91.80
CA ARG A 463 26.88 -32.04 -93.01
C ARG A 463 27.54 -32.58 -94.29
N ILE A 464 28.77 -33.11 -94.20
CA ILE A 464 29.45 -33.76 -95.33
C ILE A 464 28.91 -35.19 -95.54
N LEU A 465 28.75 -35.98 -94.47
CA LEU A 465 28.31 -37.39 -94.53
C LEU A 465 26.82 -37.56 -94.85
N GLN A 466 25.94 -36.63 -94.50
CA GLN A 466 24.54 -36.65 -94.95
C GLN A 466 24.46 -36.50 -96.49
N GLY A 467 25.38 -35.75 -97.09
CA GLY A 467 25.58 -35.73 -98.55
C GLY A 467 26.14 -37.04 -99.14
N LEU A 468 26.43 -38.06 -98.32
CA LEU A 468 26.99 -39.34 -98.74
C LEU A 468 26.16 -40.57 -98.30
N VAL A 469 25.44 -40.52 -97.18
CA VAL A 469 24.73 -41.64 -96.55
C VAL A 469 23.23 -41.68 -96.86
N ALA A 470 22.74 -40.79 -97.72
CA ALA A 470 21.51 -41.02 -98.51
C ALA A 470 21.66 -42.23 -99.51
N ARG A 471 22.35 -43.32 -99.05
CA ARG A 471 22.93 -44.53 -99.69
C ARG A 471 23.03 -45.98 -98.83
N LYS A 472 22.68 -46.42 -97.47
CA LYS A 472 22.84 -47.84 -96.59
C LYS A 472 22.09 -48.38 -95.13
N VAL A 473 22.29 -49.61 -94.36
CA VAL A 473 21.55 -50.33 -93.06
C VAL A 473 22.13 -51.55 -91.95
N ALA A 474 21.47 -52.27 -90.87
CA ALA A 474 21.94 -53.27 -89.63
C ALA A 474 21.09 -54.51 -88.76
N LEU A 475 21.45 -55.23 -87.52
CA LEU A 475 20.93 -56.60 -86.74
C LEU A 475 20.98 -57.06 -85.05
N ALA A 476 20.69 -58.35 -84.42
CA ALA A 476 20.42 -58.88 -82.87
C ALA A 476 20.66 -60.43 -82.11
N GLN A 477 20.25 -60.91 -80.79
CA GLN A 477 20.60 -62.21 -79.82
C GLN A 477 19.73 -62.96 -78.52
N ILE A 478 20.04 -64.13 -77.68
CA ILE A 478 19.41 -64.78 -76.28
C ILE A 478 19.75 -66.28 -75.47
N ARG A 479 19.59 -66.68 -74.06
CA ARG A 479 19.40 -68.12 -73.24
C ARG A 479 19.59 -68.61 -71.59
N GLN A 480 18.95 -69.74 -70.94
CA GLN A 480 19.15 -70.97 -69.86
C GLN A 480 19.04 -71.30 -68.17
N GLU A 481 19.02 -72.61 -67.52
CA GLU A 481 18.41 -73.25 -66.14
C GLU A 481 18.92 -74.63 -65.23
N GLU A 482 18.56 -75.06 -63.87
CA GLU A 482 18.68 -76.50 -63.04
C GLU A 482 18.42 -76.89 -61.37
N SER A 483 18.19 -78.20 -60.81
CA SER A 483 18.48 -79.19 -59.50
C SER A 483 17.89 -79.49 -57.92
N ALA A 484 17.92 -80.73 -57.15
CA ALA A 484 17.57 -81.15 -55.59
C ALA A 484 17.63 -82.67 -54.78
N PRO A 485 17.63 -82.98 -53.35
CA PRO A 485 17.75 -84.34 -52.46
C PRO A 485 17.19 -84.70 -50.87
N ALA A 486 17.25 -85.94 -50.11
CA ALA A 486 16.83 -86.34 -48.58
C ALA A 486 17.05 -87.81 -47.71
N PRO A 487 16.90 -88.08 -46.27
CA PRO A 487 17.15 -89.36 -45.30
C PRO A 487 16.43 -89.80 -43.81
N ALA A 488 16.67 -90.95 -42.95
CA ALA A 488 16.11 -91.43 -41.49
C ALA A 488 16.61 -92.76 -40.54
N GLU A 489 16.27 -93.11 -39.16
CA GLU A 489 16.55 -94.41 -38.18
C GLU A 489 16.02 -94.68 -36.57
N ALA A 490 16.11 -95.85 -35.72
CA ALA A 490 15.69 -96.20 -34.17
C ALA A 490 16.00 -97.59 -33.21
N GLU A 491 15.77 -97.81 -31.78
CA GLU A 491 15.92 -99.12 -30.79
C GLU A 491 15.48 -99.30 -29.14
N ALA A 492 15.63 -100.43 -28.23
CA ALA A 492 15.14 -100.74 -26.71
C ALA A 492 15.62 -101.95 -25.59
N LEU A 493 15.20 -102.16 -24.20
CA LEU A 493 15.60 -103.27 -23.07
C LEU A 493 14.88 -103.58 -21.54
N ASP A 494 15.22 -104.59 -20.55
CA ASP A 494 14.66 -104.99 -19.06
C ASP A 494 15.43 -105.99 -17.90
N THR A 495 15.00 -106.37 -16.58
CA THR A 495 15.70 -107.25 -15.40
C THR A 495 15.08 -108.26 -14.18
N GLU A 496 15.23 -108.16 -12.76
CA GLU A 496 15.06 -109.06 -11.48
C GLU A 496 13.80 -108.88 -10.55
N LEU A 497 12.64 -109.00 -11.17
CA LEU A 497 11.64 -107.96 -11.01
C LEU A 497 10.57 -108.20 -9.93
N ARG A 498 10.44 -109.41 -9.35
CA ARG A 498 9.23 -109.74 -8.56
C ARG A 498 9.19 -109.12 -7.16
N GLN A 499 10.27 -109.19 -6.37
CA GLN A 499 10.31 -108.48 -5.08
C GLN A 499 10.37 -106.96 -5.29
N LEU A 500 11.13 -106.52 -6.31
CA LEU A 500 11.15 -105.13 -6.79
C LEU A 500 9.80 -104.61 -7.31
N ARG A 501 8.79 -105.47 -7.57
CA ARG A 501 7.42 -105.03 -7.88
C ARG A 501 6.59 -104.81 -6.60
N GLU A 502 6.79 -105.60 -5.55
CA GLU A 502 6.02 -105.47 -4.30
C GLU A 502 6.46 -104.28 -3.46
N GLU A 503 7.77 -104.09 -3.25
CA GLU A 503 8.28 -102.91 -2.53
C GLU A 503 7.94 -101.62 -3.27
N ARG A 504 8.13 -101.63 -4.59
CA ARG A 504 7.66 -100.56 -5.50
C ARG A 504 6.16 -100.32 -5.38
N SER A 505 5.31 -101.33 -5.20
CA SER A 505 3.87 -101.14 -5.05
C SER A 505 3.48 -100.42 -3.75
N ARG A 506 4.27 -100.59 -2.68
CA ARG A 506 4.10 -99.85 -1.41
C ARG A 506 4.63 -98.43 -1.53
N GLN A 507 5.83 -98.26 -2.08
CA GLN A 507 6.39 -96.94 -2.38
C GLN A 507 5.48 -96.14 -3.31
N ASP A 508 4.92 -96.76 -4.35
CA ASP A 508 3.92 -96.18 -5.25
C ASP A 508 2.68 -95.67 -4.47
N ALA A 509 2.23 -96.39 -3.43
CA ALA A 509 1.08 -95.97 -2.63
C ALA A 509 1.40 -94.76 -1.73
N GLU A 510 2.58 -94.76 -1.11
CA GLU A 510 3.08 -93.64 -0.28
C GLU A 510 3.39 -92.39 -1.13
N LEU A 511 3.96 -92.59 -2.33
CA LEU A 511 4.16 -91.55 -3.34
C LEU A 511 2.83 -91.00 -3.86
N ARG A 512 1.81 -91.85 -4.08
CA ARG A 512 0.45 -91.39 -4.44
C ARG A 512 -0.23 -90.62 -3.31
N PHE A 513 -0.01 -91.00 -2.04
CA PHE A 513 -0.56 -90.28 -0.88
C PHE A 513 0.12 -88.92 -0.69
N SER A 514 1.46 -88.88 -0.66
CA SER A 514 2.23 -87.64 -0.55
C SER A 514 2.02 -86.71 -1.74
N ALA A 515 1.93 -87.23 -2.97
CA ALA A 515 1.58 -86.42 -4.14
C ALA A 515 0.18 -85.79 -4.04
N ARG A 516 -0.81 -86.48 -3.46
CA ARG A 516 -2.15 -85.90 -3.20
C ARG A 516 -2.10 -84.80 -2.15
N LEU A 517 -1.33 -84.98 -1.07
CA LEU A 517 -1.15 -83.95 -0.04
C LEU A 517 -0.46 -82.71 -0.63
N LEU A 518 0.64 -82.90 -1.38
CA LEU A 518 1.32 -81.83 -2.10
C LEU A 518 0.40 -81.13 -3.11
N GLN A 519 -0.47 -81.85 -3.82
CA GLN A 519 -1.49 -81.26 -4.69
C GLN A 519 -2.50 -80.41 -3.93
N GLN A 520 -2.90 -80.80 -2.71
CA GLN A 520 -3.81 -80.02 -1.86
C GLN A 520 -3.16 -78.75 -1.32
N GLU A 521 -1.92 -78.82 -0.82
CA GLU A 521 -1.22 -77.61 -0.35
C GLU A 521 -0.86 -76.67 -1.52
N VAL A 522 -0.49 -77.21 -2.69
CA VAL A 522 -0.29 -76.41 -3.91
C VAL A 522 -1.60 -75.78 -4.40
N ALA A 523 -2.76 -76.43 -4.23
CA ALA A 523 -4.05 -75.82 -4.51
C ALA A 523 -4.34 -74.66 -3.54
N ARG A 524 -4.20 -74.87 -2.22
CA ARG A 524 -4.38 -73.82 -1.21
C ARG A 524 -3.46 -72.62 -1.45
N ALA A 525 -2.18 -72.84 -1.72
CA ALA A 525 -1.22 -71.77 -2.01
C ALA A 525 -1.56 -71.02 -3.30
N ARG A 526 -2.12 -71.69 -4.32
CA ARG A 526 -2.63 -71.05 -5.54
C ARG A 526 -3.86 -70.20 -5.27
N ASP A 527 -4.77 -70.65 -4.42
CA ASP A 527 -6.00 -69.92 -4.10
C ASP A 527 -5.75 -68.74 -3.16
N GLN A 528 -4.88 -68.89 -2.17
CA GLN A 528 -4.33 -67.76 -1.38
C GLN A 528 -3.66 -66.73 -2.30
N GLY A 529 -2.76 -67.17 -3.19
CA GLY A 529 -2.13 -66.29 -4.17
C GLY A 529 -3.08 -65.70 -5.22
N ARG A 530 -4.30 -66.25 -5.40
CA ARG A 530 -5.36 -65.65 -6.22
C ARG A 530 -6.09 -64.55 -5.44
N GLU A 531 -6.47 -64.80 -4.19
CA GLU A 531 -7.07 -63.79 -3.30
C GLU A 531 -6.16 -62.58 -3.10
N GLU A 532 -4.86 -62.82 -2.86
CA GLU A 532 -3.87 -61.75 -2.72
C GLU A 532 -3.75 -60.91 -3.99
N ARG A 533 -3.69 -61.56 -5.16
CA ARG A 533 -3.68 -60.85 -6.47
C ARG A 533 -4.97 -60.07 -6.71
N GLN A 534 -6.13 -60.57 -6.28
CA GLN A 534 -7.40 -59.84 -6.38
C GLN A 534 -7.40 -58.61 -5.48
N ARG A 535 -6.99 -58.76 -4.20
CA ARG A 535 -6.87 -57.64 -3.24
C ARG A 535 -5.88 -56.57 -3.74
N LEU A 536 -4.74 -56.98 -4.30
CA LEU A 536 -3.75 -56.06 -4.89
C LEU A 536 -4.26 -55.40 -6.17
N ALA A 537 -4.99 -56.11 -7.03
CA ALA A 537 -5.60 -55.52 -8.22
C ALA A 537 -6.70 -54.51 -7.87
N GLU A 538 -7.54 -54.78 -6.88
CA GLU A 538 -8.50 -53.82 -6.35
C GLU A 538 -7.81 -52.59 -5.75
N ALA A 539 -6.74 -52.77 -4.96
CA ALA A 539 -5.98 -51.66 -4.40
C ALA A 539 -5.34 -50.80 -5.50
N SER A 540 -4.73 -51.41 -6.52
CA SER A 540 -4.21 -50.70 -7.70
C SER A 540 -5.31 -49.90 -8.40
N GLN A 541 -6.47 -50.49 -8.64
CA GLN A 541 -7.60 -49.78 -9.27
C GLN A 541 -8.14 -48.61 -8.44
N ARG A 542 -8.07 -48.67 -7.11
CA ARG A 542 -8.46 -47.55 -6.23
C ARG A 542 -7.44 -46.42 -6.34
N LEU A 543 -6.15 -46.73 -6.15
CA LEU A 543 -5.05 -45.77 -6.29
C LEU A 543 -5.00 -45.12 -7.69
N GLU A 544 -5.30 -45.87 -8.75
CA GLU A 544 -5.40 -45.30 -10.10
C GLU A 544 -6.63 -44.39 -10.30
N ARG A 545 -7.73 -44.56 -9.54
CA ARG A 545 -8.88 -43.64 -9.58
C ARG A 545 -8.55 -42.38 -8.81
N GLU A 546 -8.06 -42.52 -7.59
CA GLU A 546 -7.57 -41.42 -6.74
C GLU A 546 -6.50 -40.57 -7.48
N LEU A 547 -5.61 -41.20 -8.26
CA LEU A 547 -4.63 -40.51 -9.10
C LEU A 547 -5.24 -39.81 -10.33
N ARG A 548 -6.30 -40.36 -10.94
CA ARG A 548 -7.03 -39.69 -12.04
C ARG A 548 -7.80 -38.49 -11.51
N GLU A 549 -8.58 -38.68 -10.46
CA GLU A 549 -9.33 -37.64 -9.74
C GLU A 549 -8.40 -36.50 -9.27
N SER A 550 -7.21 -36.84 -8.73
CA SER A 550 -6.20 -35.84 -8.34
C SER A 550 -5.64 -35.07 -9.55
N ARG A 551 -5.44 -35.72 -10.70
CA ARG A 551 -4.96 -35.06 -11.93
C ARG A 551 -6.03 -34.18 -12.57
N GLU A 552 -7.28 -34.60 -12.54
CA GLU A 552 -8.43 -33.82 -13.01
C GLU A 552 -8.64 -32.58 -12.13
N ALA A 553 -8.55 -32.73 -10.79
CA ALA A 553 -8.59 -31.60 -9.86
C ALA A 553 -7.40 -30.63 -10.02
N LEU A 554 -6.20 -31.14 -10.34
CA LEU A 554 -5.04 -30.29 -10.68
C LEU A 554 -5.26 -29.54 -11.99
N GLY A 555 -5.72 -30.21 -13.05
CA GLY A 555 -6.05 -29.56 -14.33
C GLY A 555 -7.15 -28.51 -14.21
N GLU A 556 -8.16 -28.74 -13.37
CA GLU A 556 -9.15 -27.71 -13.02
C GLU A 556 -8.52 -26.53 -12.26
N ALA A 557 -7.59 -26.78 -11.33
CA ALA A 557 -6.90 -25.71 -10.60
C ALA A 557 -5.98 -24.89 -11.52
N GLU A 558 -5.27 -25.54 -12.45
CA GLU A 558 -4.46 -24.91 -13.50
C GLU A 558 -5.32 -24.06 -14.43
N ALA A 559 -6.44 -24.59 -14.94
CA ALA A 559 -7.37 -23.83 -15.79
C ALA A 559 -7.99 -22.62 -15.06
N ARG A 560 -8.31 -22.74 -13.76
CA ARG A 560 -8.77 -21.62 -12.93
C ARG A 560 -7.67 -20.58 -12.71
N LEU A 561 -6.41 -21.00 -12.56
CA LEU A 561 -5.26 -20.11 -12.45
C LEU A 561 -4.99 -19.36 -13.77
N GLU A 562 -5.03 -20.05 -14.92
CA GLU A 562 -4.90 -19.41 -16.23
C GLU A 562 -6.02 -18.40 -16.48
N ALA A 563 -7.27 -18.72 -16.15
CA ALA A 563 -8.40 -17.80 -16.24
C ALA A 563 -8.23 -16.56 -15.32
N ALA A 564 -7.73 -16.76 -14.10
CA ALA A 564 -7.43 -15.66 -13.18
C ALA A 564 -6.29 -14.77 -13.69
N LEU A 565 -5.23 -15.36 -14.27
CA LEU A 565 -4.12 -14.63 -14.89
C LEU A 565 -4.55 -13.90 -16.16
N ALA A 566 -5.49 -14.43 -16.94
CA ALA A 566 -6.10 -13.74 -18.07
C ALA A 566 -6.90 -12.51 -17.61
N GLY A 567 -7.83 -12.67 -16.66
CA GLY A 567 -8.58 -11.55 -16.08
C GLY A 567 -7.69 -10.50 -15.39
N GLN A 568 -6.54 -10.91 -14.83
CA GLN A 568 -5.54 -9.98 -14.31
C GLN A 568 -4.87 -9.16 -15.42
N ARG A 569 -4.59 -9.75 -16.59
CA ARG A 569 -4.06 -9.02 -17.76
C ARG A 569 -5.11 -8.07 -18.33
N ASP A 570 -6.34 -8.54 -18.52
CA ASP A 570 -7.44 -7.72 -19.05
C ASP A 570 -7.70 -6.49 -18.17
N SER A 571 -7.70 -6.65 -16.84
CA SER A 571 -7.85 -5.54 -15.90
C SER A 571 -6.63 -4.62 -15.84
N GLN A 572 -5.41 -5.12 -16.07
CA GLN A 572 -4.21 -4.29 -16.24
C GLN A 572 -4.26 -3.47 -17.53
N ASP A 573 -4.72 -4.06 -18.64
CA ASP A 573 -4.85 -3.36 -19.93
C ASP A 573 -5.98 -2.33 -19.92
N GLN A 574 -7.10 -2.60 -19.24
CA GLN A 574 -8.15 -1.62 -18.93
C GLN A 574 -7.63 -0.48 -18.04
N ALA A 575 -6.90 -0.79 -16.97
CA ALA A 575 -6.25 0.24 -16.15
C ALA A 575 -5.24 1.07 -16.96
N ALA A 576 -4.57 0.47 -17.94
CA ALA A 576 -3.67 1.17 -18.85
C ALA A 576 -4.41 2.01 -19.91
N SER A 577 -5.59 1.60 -20.41
CA SER A 577 -6.41 2.43 -21.31
C SER A 577 -7.00 3.62 -20.57
N LEU A 578 -7.58 3.42 -19.39
CA LEU A 578 -8.11 4.50 -18.55
C LEU A 578 -7.03 5.53 -18.18
N ARG A 579 -5.79 5.10 -17.88
CA ARG A 579 -4.65 6.01 -17.68
C ARG A 579 -4.29 6.80 -18.95
N ARG A 580 -4.34 6.17 -20.13
CA ARG A 580 -4.12 6.83 -21.43
C ARG A 580 -5.24 7.80 -21.79
N GLU A 581 -6.48 7.53 -21.38
CA GLU A 581 -7.64 8.39 -21.60
C GLU A 581 -7.65 9.58 -20.63
N LEU A 582 -7.36 9.36 -19.34
CA LEU A 582 -7.16 10.41 -18.36
C LEU A 582 -6.04 11.38 -18.77
N GLY A 583 -4.92 10.88 -19.28
CA GLY A 583 -3.84 11.72 -19.82
C GLY A 583 -4.29 12.58 -21.00
N LYS A 584 -5.03 12.02 -21.96
CA LYS A 584 -5.63 12.80 -23.07
C LYS A 584 -6.61 13.86 -22.59
N GLN A 585 -7.44 13.55 -21.59
CA GLN A 585 -8.37 14.50 -20.98
C GLN A 585 -7.59 15.64 -20.31
N GLN A 586 -6.56 15.33 -19.53
CA GLN A 586 -5.66 16.32 -18.91
C GLN A 586 -5.03 17.24 -19.96
N GLU A 587 -4.45 16.69 -21.04
CA GLU A 587 -3.91 17.49 -22.16
C GLU A 587 -4.96 18.40 -22.79
N VAL A 588 -6.22 17.95 -22.94
CA VAL A 588 -7.30 18.78 -23.50
C VAL A 588 -7.71 19.89 -22.52
N TYR A 589 -7.85 19.61 -21.23
CA TYR A 589 -8.14 20.63 -20.22
C TYR A 589 -7.02 21.66 -20.12
N GLU A 590 -5.75 21.24 -20.13
CA GLU A 590 -4.59 22.15 -20.13
C GLU A 590 -4.58 23.07 -21.36
N ARG A 591 -4.85 22.53 -22.56
CA ARG A 591 -4.96 23.33 -23.80
C ARG A 591 -6.09 24.34 -23.72
N VAL A 592 -7.30 23.92 -23.31
CA VAL A 592 -8.46 24.82 -23.20
C VAL A 592 -8.23 25.89 -22.12
N LEU A 593 -7.59 25.56 -21.00
CA LEU A 593 -7.21 26.54 -19.98
C LEU A 593 -6.18 27.55 -20.53
N GLN A 594 -5.16 27.08 -21.24
CA GLN A 594 -4.14 27.93 -21.86
C GLN A 594 -4.73 28.85 -22.94
N GLU A 595 -5.66 28.33 -23.76
CA GLU A 595 -6.44 29.12 -24.72
C GLU A 595 -7.23 30.22 -24.01
N LYS A 596 -7.98 29.90 -22.94
CA LYS A 596 -8.77 30.91 -22.20
C LYS A 596 -7.90 31.93 -21.46
N VAL A 597 -6.74 31.54 -20.93
CA VAL A 597 -5.74 32.50 -20.42
C VAL A 597 -5.30 33.44 -21.55
N SER A 598 -4.91 32.89 -22.72
CA SER A 598 -4.46 33.70 -23.85
C SER A 598 -5.54 34.64 -24.41
N GLU A 599 -6.82 34.22 -24.41
CA GLU A 599 -7.97 35.06 -24.77
C GLU A 599 -8.16 36.21 -23.78
N VAL A 600 -8.10 35.94 -22.48
CA VAL A 600 -8.27 36.97 -21.44
C VAL A 600 -7.13 37.97 -21.48
N GLU A 601 -5.88 37.50 -21.62
CA GLU A 601 -4.73 38.39 -21.85
C GLU A 601 -4.91 39.22 -23.12
N ALA A 602 -5.36 38.64 -24.24
CA ALA A 602 -5.58 39.36 -25.49
C ALA A 602 -6.63 40.47 -25.34
N ARG A 603 -7.76 40.17 -24.68
CA ARG A 603 -8.82 41.14 -24.37
C ARG A 603 -8.36 42.27 -23.44
N LEU A 604 -7.36 42.02 -22.59
CA LEU A 604 -6.80 43.01 -21.65
C LEU A 604 -5.64 43.84 -22.22
N ARG A 605 -4.89 43.33 -23.22
CA ARG A 605 -3.76 44.05 -23.85
C ARG A 605 -4.17 45.41 -24.42
N GLU A 606 -5.29 45.49 -25.12
CA GLU A 606 -5.76 46.75 -25.74
C GLU A 606 -6.20 47.81 -24.72
N PRO A 607 -7.12 47.55 -23.75
CA PRO A 607 -7.52 48.55 -22.77
C PRO A 607 -6.37 48.97 -21.83
N LEU A 608 -5.44 48.07 -21.48
CA LEU A 608 -4.23 48.46 -20.74
C LEU A 608 -3.37 49.43 -21.56
N ALA A 609 -3.11 49.13 -22.84
CA ALA A 609 -2.37 50.02 -23.72
C ALA A 609 -3.11 51.34 -24.03
N ALA A 610 -4.44 51.39 -23.90
CA ALA A 610 -5.23 52.61 -23.97
C ALA A 610 -5.06 53.46 -22.70
N LEU A 611 -5.25 52.87 -21.52
CA LEU A 611 -5.07 53.53 -20.22
C LEU A 611 -3.64 54.04 -20.03
N GLU A 612 -2.62 53.33 -20.51
CA GLU A 612 -1.23 53.81 -20.53
C GLU A 612 -1.05 55.05 -21.41
N LYS A 613 -1.68 55.08 -22.60
CA LYS A 613 -1.65 56.24 -23.50
C LYS A 613 -2.37 57.43 -22.87
N GLU A 614 -3.55 57.24 -22.28
CA GLU A 614 -4.31 58.26 -21.57
C GLU A 614 -3.55 58.82 -20.37
N LEU A 615 -2.96 57.94 -19.54
CA LEU A 615 -2.07 58.34 -18.44
C LEU A 615 -0.87 59.14 -18.95
N SER A 616 -0.29 58.77 -20.10
CA SER A 616 0.79 59.54 -20.74
C SER A 616 0.31 60.91 -21.24
N ALA A 617 -0.93 61.00 -21.76
CA ALA A 617 -1.55 62.24 -22.22
C ALA A 617 -1.84 63.17 -21.04
N ALA A 618 -2.49 62.68 -19.99
CA ALA A 618 -2.75 63.41 -18.76
C ALA A 618 -1.45 63.92 -18.11
N ARG A 619 -0.38 63.11 -18.06
CA ARG A 619 0.96 63.54 -17.60
C ARG A 619 1.54 64.67 -18.47
N ARG A 620 1.39 64.58 -19.81
CA ARG A 620 1.83 65.64 -20.75
C ARG A 620 1.01 66.91 -20.57
N GLU A 621 -0.30 66.81 -20.35
CA GLU A 621 -1.20 67.96 -20.20
C GLU A 621 -1.05 68.65 -18.86
N HIS A 622 -0.89 67.89 -17.77
CA HIS A 622 -0.45 68.42 -16.48
C HIS A 622 0.87 69.19 -16.64
N SER A 623 1.83 68.64 -17.39
CA SER A 623 3.10 69.32 -17.68
C SER A 623 2.90 70.63 -18.46
N LYS A 624 2.04 70.65 -19.50
CA LYS A 624 1.65 71.88 -20.22
C LYS A 624 1.02 72.91 -19.27
N ALA A 625 0.10 72.49 -18.40
CA ALA A 625 -0.61 73.35 -17.46
C ALA A 625 0.34 73.94 -16.39
N VAL A 626 1.30 73.18 -15.89
CA VAL A 626 2.36 73.68 -14.99
C VAL A 626 3.25 74.70 -15.70
N VAL A 627 3.57 74.52 -16.99
CA VAL A 627 4.35 75.48 -17.77
C VAL A 627 3.54 76.77 -18.05
N SER A 628 2.28 76.67 -18.47
CA SER A 628 1.44 77.84 -18.73
C SER A 628 1.15 78.63 -17.44
N LEU A 629 0.88 77.95 -16.32
CA LEU A 629 0.76 78.57 -15.00
C LEU A 629 2.03 79.35 -14.62
N ARG A 630 3.22 78.75 -14.80
CA ARG A 630 4.51 79.43 -14.56
C ARG A 630 4.72 80.62 -15.50
N GLN A 631 4.25 80.56 -16.74
CA GLN A 631 4.31 81.68 -17.69
C GLN A 631 3.37 82.81 -17.29
N VAL A 632 2.13 82.51 -16.90
CA VAL A 632 1.16 83.49 -16.38
C VAL A 632 1.64 84.12 -15.08
N GLN A 633 2.23 83.34 -14.16
CA GLN A 633 2.85 83.87 -12.93
C GLN A 633 3.99 84.85 -13.23
N ARG A 634 4.88 84.51 -14.19
CA ARG A 634 5.96 85.40 -14.64
C ARG A 634 5.44 86.67 -15.32
N GLN A 635 4.37 86.57 -16.11
CA GLN A 635 3.77 87.73 -16.75
C GLN A 635 3.05 88.63 -15.73
N ALA A 636 2.31 88.04 -14.80
CA ALA A 636 1.71 88.78 -13.68
C ALA A 636 2.74 89.44 -12.77
N ALA A 637 3.96 88.88 -12.62
CA ALA A 637 5.06 89.56 -11.94
C ALA A 637 5.51 90.82 -12.70
N ARG A 638 5.79 90.70 -14.00
CA ARG A 638 6.15 91.85 -14.88
C ARG A 638 5.08 92.92 -14.91
N ASP A 639 3.81 92.53 -14.96
CA ASP A 639 2.71 93.49 -15.00
C ASP A 639 2.45 94.11 -13.62
N ARG A 640 2.80 93.45 -12.51
CA ARG A 640 2.90 94.10 -11.19
C ARG A 640 4.04 95.12 -11.16
N GLU A 641 5.22 94.78 -11.67
CA GLU A 641 6.38 95.69 -11.77
C GLU A 641 6.01 96.95 -12.58
N ARG A 642 5.47 96.77 -13.80
CA ARG A 642 4.95 97.86 -14.64
C ARG A 642 3.87 98.70 -13.95
N ASN A 643 2.95 98.07 -13.22
CA ASN A 643 1.93 98.81 -12.47
C ASN A 643 2.51 99.59 -11.28
N LEU A 644 3.61 99.13 -10.67
CA LEU A 644 4.33 99.88 -9.65
C LEU A 644 5.13 101.05 -10.26
N GLU A 645 5.74 100.86 -11.42
CA GLU A 645 6.39 101.93 -12.21
C GLU A 645 5.36 102.99 -12.64
N LEU A 646 4.23 102.58 -13.21
CA LEU A 646 3.14 103.50 -13.56
C LEU A 646 2.60 104.24 -12.34
N ARG A 647 2.47 103.60 -11.17
CA ARG A 647 2.07 104.28 -9.92
C ARG A 647 3.10 105.32 -9.50
N ARG A 648 4.40 104.99 -9.50
CA ARG A 648 5.48 105.97 -9.25
C ARG A 648 5.40 107.16 -10.21
N LEU A 649 5.27 106.92 -11.50
CA LEU A 649 5.12 107.99 -12.51
C LEU A 649 3.85 108.84 -12.29
N HIS A 650 2.74 108.25 -11.82
CA HIS A 650 1.53 109.01 -11.46
C HIS A 650 1.69 109.78 -10.14
N GLU A 651 2.44 109.25 -9.17
CA GLU A 651 2.78 109.93 -7.91
C GLU A 651 3.75 111.09 -8.16
N GLU A 652 4.78 110.89 -8.97
CA GLU A 652 5.71 111.93 -9.46
C GLU A 652 4.96 113.00 -10.27
N ALA A 653 4.07 112.62 -11.20
CA ALA A 653 3.26 113.58 -11.96
C ALA A 653 2.27 114.36 -11.07
N ARG A 654 1.73 113.74 -10.01
CA ARG A 654 0.91 114.43 -9.00
C ARG A 654 1.74 115.40 -8.17
N GLN A 655 2.90 114.98 -7.66
CA GLN A 655 3.84 115.83 -6.93
C GLN A 655 4.32 117.01 -7.80
N GLU A 656 4.53 116.79 -9.10
CA GLU A 656 4.80 117.84 -10.08
C GLU A 656 3.60 118.80 -10.24
N GLN A 657 2.37 118.28 -10.36
CA GLN A 657 1.18 119.13 -10.44
C GLN A 657 0.96 119.93 -9.15
N GLU A 658 1.13 119.31 -7.97
CA GLU A 658 1.09 119.93 -6.66
C GLU A 658 2.20 120.98 -6.49
N ALA A 659 3.41 120.74 -6.99
CA ALA A 659 4.49 121.72 -7.01
C ALA A 659 4.19 122.88 -7.99
N ARG A 660 3.60 122.60 -9.16
CA ARG A 660 3.20 123.62 -10.15
C ARG A 660 2.03 124.47 -9.63
N THR A 661 1.03 123.89 -8.97
CA THR A 661 -0.06 124.63 -8.33
C THR A 661 0.43 125.39 -7.09
N SER A 662 1.28 124.81 -6.26
CA SER A 662 1.90 125.51 -5.12
C SER A 662 2.75 126.70 -5.58
N ARG A 663 3.53 126.57 -6.66
CA ARG A 663 4.27 127.70 -7.26
C ARG A 663 3.32 128.78 -7.80
N ARG A 664 2.22 128.39 -8.45
CA ARG A 664 1.18 129.33 -8.92
C ARG A 664 0.43 130.00 -7.77
N LEU A 665 0.15 129.29 -6.68
CA LEU A 665 -0.45 129.87 -5.47
C LEU A 665 0.53 130.85 -4.82
N GLN A 666 1.80 130.50 -4.64
CA GLN A 666 2.82 131.43 -4.15
C GLN A 666 3.02 132.65 -5.07
N GLN A 667 2.85 132.51 -6.39
CA GLN A 667 2.82 133.64 -7.33
C GLN A 667 1.57 134.50 -7.12
N LEU A 668 0.37 133.91 -7.11
CA LEU A 668 -0.90 134.62 -6.87
C LEU A 668 -0.99 135.25 -5.48
N GLU A 669 -0.33 134.69 -4.46
CA GLU A 669 -0.18 135.29 -3.13
C GLU A 669 0.74 136.51 -3.17
N ARG A 670 1.89 136.42 -3.86
CA ARG A 670 2.77 137.58 -4.11
C ARG A 670 2.07 138.67 -4.91
N ASP A 671 1.34 138.31 -5.96
CA ASP A 671 0.61 139.24 -6.81
C ASP A 671 -0.59 139.85 -6.08
N LYS A 672 -1.30 139.07 -5.25
CA LYS A 672 -2.33 139.58 -4.31
C LYS A 672 -1.72 140.57 -3.30
N HIS A 673 -0.54 140.27 -2.74
CA HIS A 673 0.15 141.17 -1.82
C HIS A 673 0.61 142.45 -2.54
N LEU A 674 1.11 142.35 -3.77
CA LEU A 674 1.49 143.50 -4.61
C LEU A 674 0.27 144.35 -5.01
N LEU A 675 -0.86 143.73 -5.34
CA LEU A 675 -2.09 144.44 -5.71
C LEU A 675 -2.73 145.14 -4.49
N LEU A 676 -2.80 144.46 -3.34
CA LEU A 676 -3.23 145.08 -2.07
C LEU A 676 -2.34 146.26 -1.64
N VAL A 677 -1.06 146.27 -2.03
CA VAL A 677 -0.12 147.37 -1.80
C VAL A 677 -0.23 148.49 -2.84
N ARG A 678 -0.79 148.22 -4.04
CA ARG A 678 -0.74 149.16 -5.18
C ARG A 678 -2.02 149.99 -5.41
N THR A 679 -3.18 149.60 -4.88
CA THR A 679 -4.46 150.24 -5.25
C THR A 679 -5.09 151.19 -4.23
N LEU A 680 -4.44 151.48 -3.08
CA LEU A 680 -4.91 152.51 -2.13
C LEU A 680 -3.76 153.29 -1.44
N PRO A 681 -3.74 154.63 -1.51
CA PRO A 681 -2.98 155.47 -0.59
C PRO A 681 -3.83 155.92 0.61
N SER A 682 -3.29 155.77 1.84
CA SER A 682 -3.54 156.55 3.08
C SER A 682 -4.95 157.12 3.38
N SER A 683 -5.56 157.01 4.58
CA SER A 683 -5.11 156.68 5.95
C SER A 683 -6.35 156.79 6.90
N PRO A 684 -6.29 156.56 8.23
CA PRO A 684 -5.23 156.00 9.10
C PRO A 684 -5.73 154.78 9.93
N SER A 685 -5.00 154.41 11.01
CA SER A 685 -5.43 153.73 12.26
C SER A 685 -6.73 152.89 12.26
N HIS A 686 -6.72 151.61 12.66
CA HIS A 686 -6.24 151.18 13.99
C HIS A 686 -5.46 149.85 14.04
N ARG A 687 -4.46 149.83 14.93
CA ARG A 687 -3.85 148.65 15.60
C ARG A 687 -4.70 148.26 16.84
N PRO A 688 -4.45 147.10 17.50
CA PRO A 688 -4.05 145.77 17.01
C PRO A 688 -4.92 144.69 17.72
N ILE A 689 -4.33 143.68 18.39
CA ILE A 689 -4.92 142.76 19.39
C ILE A 689 -5.84 141.65 18.82
N SER A 690 -5.69 140.35 19.13
CA SER A 690 -4.60 139.67 19.87
C SER A 690 -4.65 138.13 19.76
N LEU A 691 -3.46 137.52 19.94
CA LEU A 691 -3.19 136.25 20.64
C LEU A 691 -3.71 134.91 20.06
N PRO A 692 -3.07 133.78 20.46
CA PRO A 692 -3.41 132.43 19.97
C PRO A 692 -4.34 131.69 20.95
N ILE A 693 -4.67 130.44 20.64
CA ILE A 693 -4.69 129.36 21.64
C ILE A 693 -4.18 128.05 21.00
N PRO A 694 -3.44 127.19 21.73
CA PRO A 694 -2.90 125.92 21.23
C PRO A 694 -3.78 124.73 21.69
N PHE A 695 -3.16 123.64 22.14
CA PHE A 695 -3.70 122.46 22.86
C PHE A 695 -4.24 121.27 22.02
N PRO A 696 -4.21 120.03 22.57
CA PRO A 696 -3.54 118.93 21.85
C PRO A 696 -4.36 117.62 21.73
N GLY A 697 -3.77 116.59 21.11
CA GLY A 697 -4.39 115.26 20.95
C GLY A 697 -3.41 114.09 20.77
N ARG A 698 -2.71 113.72 21.86
CA ARG A 698 -2.17 112.35 22.10
C ARG A 698 -3.06 111.68 23.18
N PRO A 699 -3.00 110.36 23.47
CA PRO A 699 -2.01 109.34 23.07
C PRO A 699 -2.62 108.01 22.54
N GLY A 700 -1.82 106.92 22.51
CA GLY A 700 -2.23 105.54 22.17
C GLY A 700 -1.60 105.06 20.85
N GLN A 701 -0.53 104.25 20.78
CA GLN A 701 0.24 103.44 21.74
C GLN A 701 -0.22 101.98 21.98
N ALA A 702 -0.01 101.15 20.96
CA ALA A 702 0.41 99.73 21.01
C ALA A 702 1.30 99.51 19.74
N GLY A 703 2.36 98.70 19.67
CA GLY A 703 2.82 97.60 20.53
C GLY A 703 2.23 96.28 20.02
N SER A 704 2.92 95.35 19.36
CA SER A 704 4.34 94.92 19.31
C SER A 704 4.89 94.88 17.83
N TYR A 705 6.07 94.42 17.37
CA TYR A 705 7.06 93.38 17.72
C TYR A 705 6.53 91.92 17.56
N THR A 706 7.21 90.92 16.98
CA THR A 706 8.51 90.75 16.25
C THR A 706 8.44 89.37 15.53
N HIS A 707 9.30 88.89 14.61
CA HIS A 707 10.61 89.25 14.03
C HIS A 707 10.66 88.71 12.56
N PRO A 708 11.70 89.00 11.73
CA PRO A 708 11.83 88.41 10.37
C PRO A 708 12.49 87.01 10.38
N HIS A 709 12.36 86.25 9.28
CA HIS A 709 13.29 85.25 8.68
C HIS A 709 12.55 84.47 7.56
N THR A 710 12.93 84.50 6.28
CA THR A 710 13.91 83.66 5.53
C THR A 710 13.70 82.13 5.52
N SER A 711 13.32 81.61 4.33
CA SER A 711 13.72 80.32 3.70
C SER A 711 13.01 78.98 4.05
N PRO A 712 12.90 78.03 3.07
CA PRO A 712 12.44 76.62 3.22
C PRO A 712 13.59 75.69 3.72
N PRO A 713 13.45 74.34 3.96
CA PRO A 713 12.46 73.30 3.55
C PRO A 713 11.84 72.57 4.80
N PRO A 714 11.46 71.26 4.88
CA PRO A 714 11.30 70.12 3.93
C PRO A 714 9.95 69.31 4.07
N PRO A 715 9.72 68.21 3.28
CA PRO A 715 8.61 67.27 3.49
C PRO A 715 9.02 65.98 4.25
N PRO A 716 8.06 65.26 4.87
CA PRO A 716 8.22 63.86 5.25
C PRO A 716 7.58 62.88 4.24
N THR A 717 8.25 61.76 3.98
CA THR A 717 7.74 60.55 3.30
C THR A 717 6.89 59.68 4.25
N PRO A 718 6.11 58.71 3.74
CA PRO A 718 5.21 57.91 4.57
C PRO A 718 5.91 56.79 5.36
N GLU A 719 5.48 56.64 6.61
CA GLU A 719 5.40 55.37 7.34
C GLU A 719 3.89 55.16 7.66
N GLY A 720 3.33 53.95 7.68
CA GLY A 720 3.92 52.65 7.35
C GLY A 720 3.10 51.49 7.93
N MET A 721 2.08 51.03 7.20
CA MET A 721 1.37 49.74 7.36
C MET A 721 0.55 49.45 6.09
#